data_AF-A0A8H4ZSE0-F1
#
_entry.id   AF-A0A8H4ZSE0-F1
#
_cell.length_a   1.000
_cell.length_b   1.000
_cell.length_c   1.000
_cell.angle_alpha   90.00
_cell.angle_beta   90.00
_cell.angle_gamma   90.00
#
_symmetry.space_group_name_H-M   'P 1'
#
loop_
_entity.id
_entity.type
_entity.pdbx_description
1 polymer ?
#
loop_
_entity_poly.entity_id
_entity_poly.type
_entity_poly.pdbx_seq_one_letter_code
_entity_poly.pdbx_strand_id
1 'polypeptide(L)'
;MRLTTISLALQSIGLISARAINHPNLRVETFINHGSSFDMVSSLIIGSQAAVLIDLPMAIEGAEALADWVRNTTDKPLVAAFTTHFHPDHYLSGGALLSRFPEAKYYANSKAAAEIKKEAAHKVKLMKGVLGEKSIVNKVHLPTPYDFSFFTLPGDEATPIHFLNPLTGDTVDETLFWIPSIKTLIAGDSVYGHDMHLWLADSLTKALTESWLSTLDLIDYLKPNVVIPGHSLSNKKFGCSIDVDHTRTYLKYWQKEIEAKGLDHFTPQVIFDKFSKQFPGLLNLNSSTSAFLLNSTAEQFGRGGTRQVHYINLAAYTDVEALDGWTMHAMSAIASESAATDKSPATSRKAATRKRPNGTAAALQSQVHSLESSLDEAQQRIKELEERLSQKSSRQVNRAQVKDYDVSYSGKGSLELGHELPSQHEVLSGVNKFLTTFNTILPLFDPQRLLSRVNTWYERPHQRNTSTWAAINVVLSLAYRHIPDEEKPPKYSTLYFMNMAQSVLNDIMLGDSNLLDVQTIVGMVVLLQATSDLKPASALIPIALRLAHGLRLHTRSNSEHLGASESLERDRVFWIAYILDRDISMRTKLPPIQSQNDISIDWPSATPADEAGMLYTADNSSSFNFFLSRVQLAHIQGEVYEAMLSMSPTASDVYVRLDNVTQIHQMLDDWLARIPFEFSPSAITQSGNANLQRAFGVLYSSHLTCRSVVCKAHAMEAQWIPSLQDFGRKAVEQGAVTAPRLPVGWHKLVHESRGYIELFIAIDHKDPAFIWMTACTYISAAVCLTANSLFIPWHTKAETDDQLINPALSFLDDMILQAPLPQLKRLRHSWDELLRNSREMSFRNAVQNLDWLEATCS
;
A
#
# COMPACT_ATOMS: atom_id res chain seq x y z
N MET A 1 -81.50 17.60 0.76
CA MET A 1 -81.63 17.38 2.21
C MET A 1 -80.31 16.77 2.67
N ARG A 2 -79.49 17.55 3.41
CA ARG A 2 -78.40 17.18 4.36
C ARG A 2 -77.43 16.05 3.97
N LEU A 3 -76.11 16.10 4.15
CA LEU A 3 -75.11 17.00 4.74
C LEU A 3 -73.75 16.33 4.39
N THR A 4 -72.75 17.13 3.97
CA THR A 4 -71.30 17.09 4.33
C THR A 4 -70.68 15.77 4.89
N THR A 5 -69.44 15.37 4.56
CA THR A 5 -68.20 16.18 4.61
C THR A 5 -66.96 15.42 4.05
N ILE A 6 -66.02 16.20 3.46
CA ILE A 6 -64.53 16.03 3.37
C ILE A 6 -64.01 15.04 2.29
N SER A 7 -63.54 15.52 1.12
CA SER A 7 -62.22 16.14 0.80
C SER A 7 -61.07 15.10 0.78
N LEU A 8 -60.13 15.03 -0.16
CA LEU A 8 -59.66 15.92 -1.23
C LEU A 8 -58.67 15.11 -2.12
N ALA A 9 -58.40 15.63 -3.32
CA ALA A 9 -57.21 15.41 -4.16
C ALA A 9 -57.17 14.23 -5.15
N LEU A 10 -57.86 14.40 -6.29
CA LEU A 10 -57.36 13.93 -7.58
C LEU A 10 -57.86 14.90 -8.68
N GLN A 11 -56.92 15.68 -9.21
CA GLN A 11 -56.96 16.75 -10.23
C GLN A 11 -56.19 17.92 -9.60
N SER A 12 -54.99 18.30 -10.04
CA SER A 12 -54.50 18.48 -11.40
C SER A 12 -53.02 18.86 -11.36
N ILE A 13 -52.14 18.22 -12.12
CA ILE A 13 -50.90 18.86 -12.62
C ILE A 13 -50.65 18.34 -14.04
N GLY A 14 -51.12 19.10 -15.03
CA GLY A 14 -50.41 19.24 -16.29
C GLY A 14 -49.41 20.39 -16.14
N LEU A 15 -48.21 20.20 -16.70
CA LEU A 15 -47.07 21.12 -16.81
C LEU A 15 -46.50 21.65 -15.48
N ILE A 16 -45.22 21.40 -15.24
CA ILE A 16 -44.20 22.42 -14.89
C ILE A 16 -42.80 21.79 -15.03
N SER A 17 -42.02 22.47 -15.88
CA SER A 17 -40.55 22.54 -15.95
C SER A 17 -39.75 21.29 -16.29
N ALA A 18 -39.22 21.28 -17.52
CA ALA A 18 -37.82 20.91 -17.71
C ALA A 18 -37.00 21.67 -16.66
N ARG A 19 -36.60 20.99 -15.58
CA ARG A 19 -35.59 21.57 -14.69
C ARG A 19 -34.40 21.89 -15.57
N ALA A 20 -34.12 23.19 -15.68
CA ALA A 20 -32.87 23.69 -16.18
C ALA A 20 -31.76 22.79 -15.63
N ILE A 21 -30.89 22.32 -16.52
CA ILE A 21 -29.55 21.90 -16.13
C ILE A 21 -28.97 23.17 -15.49
N ASN A 22 -29.08 23.29 -14.17
CA ASN A 22 -28.47 24.39 -13.46
C ASN A 22 -26.97 24.25 -13.74
N HIS A 23 -26.39 25.34 -14.24
CA HIS A 23 -24.95 25.51 -14.41
C HIS A 23 -24.21 25.13 -13.13
N PRO A 24 -22.93 24.72 -13.20
CA PRO A 24 -22.16 24.29 -12.04
C PRO A 24 -22.26 25.32 -10.90
N ASN A 25 -22.77 24.87 -9.75
CA ASN A 25 -22.95 25.71 -8.56
C ASN A 25 -21.64 25.96 -7.79
N LEU A 26 -20.55 25.33 -8.19
CA LEU A 26 -19.25 25.53 -7.57
C LEU A 26 -18.66 26.87 -8.01
N ARG A 27 -18.16 27.66 -7.05
CA ARG A 27 -17.26 28.80 -7.30
C ARG A 27 -16.08 28.74 -6.36
N VAL A 28 -14.98 29.39 -6.73
CA VAL A 28 -13.79 29.50 -5.90
C VAL A 28 -13.48 30.97 -5.67
N GLU A 29 -13.31 31.34 -4.40
CA GLU A 29 -12.83 32.67 -3.99
C GLU A 29 -11.44 32.54 -3.36
N THR A 30 -10.61 33.57 -3.50
CA THR A 30 -9.23 33.54 -3.01
C THR A 30 -8.93 34.67 -2.05
N PHE A 31 -8.14 34.37 -1.03
CA PHE A 31 -7.67 35.32 -0.03
C PHE A 31 -6.14 35.26 0.07
N ILE A 32 -5.48 36.42 0.07
CA ILE A 32 -4.02 36.50 0.19
C ILE A 32 -3.65 36.82 1.63
N ASN A 33 -2.88 35.94 2.25
CA ASN A 33 -2.44 36.09 3.63
C ASN A 33 -1.16 36.92 3.68
N HIS A 34 -1.32 38.24 3.61
CA HIS A 34 -0.21 39.19 3.57
C HIS A 34 0.74 39.12 4.77
N GLY A 35 2.00 39.49 4.54
CA GLY A 35 2.99 39.70 5.60
C GLY A 35 3.49 38.38 6.21
N SER A 36 3.16 38.13 7.48
CA SER A 36 3.74 37.02 8.28
C SER A 36 3.34 35.62 7.82
N SER A 37 2.53 35.47 6.78
CA SER A 37 2.22 34.18 6.13
C SER A 37 2.62 34.19 4.66
N PHE A 38 3.65 34.98 4.33
CA PHE A 38 4.32 34.97 3.03
C PHE A 38 3.40 35.19 1.82
N ASP A 39 2.34 35.99 1.97
CA ASP A 39 1.40 36.25 0.86
C ASP A 39 0.85 34.95 0.23
N MET A 40 0.76 33.87 1.02
CA MET A 40 0.19 32.60 0.58
C MET A 40 -1.31 32.76 0.28
N VAL A 41 -1.79 32.07 -0.75
CA VAL A 41 -3.16 32.18 -1.28
C VAL A 41 -4.05 31.07 -0.72
N SER A 42 -5.01 31.43 0.13
CA SER A 42 -6.05 30.50 0.60
C SER A 42 -7.20 30.49 -0.40
N SER A 43 -7.76 29.31 -0.70
CA SER A 43 -8.85 29.15 -1.67
C SER A 43 -10.10 28.57 -1.02
N LEU A 44 -11.23 29.26 -1.12
CA LEU A 44 -12.52 28.83 -0.59
C LEU A 44 -13.39 28.29 -1.73
N ILE A 45 -13.59 26.98 -1.77
CA ILE A 45 -14.51 26.29 -2.69
C ILE A 45 -15.90 26.33 -2.08
N ILE A 46 -16.86 26.96 -2.78
CA ILE A 46 -18.21 27.19 -2.28
C ILE A 46 -19.19 26.44 -3.18
N GLY A 47 -19.96 25.54 -2.59
CA GLY A 47 -21.06 24.84 -3.23
C GLY A 47 -22.43 25.35 -2.81
N SER A 48 -23.45 24.58 -3.15
CA SER A 48 -24.86 24.85 -2.89
C SER A 48 -25.25 24.75 -1.41
N GLN A 49 -24.65 23.82 -0.65
CA GLN A 49 -24.97 23.61 0.78
C GLN A 49 -23.77 23.67 1.72
N ALA A 50 -22.53 23.70 1.21
CA ALA A 50 -21.33 23.68 2.04
C ALA A 50 -20.15 24.38 1.35
N ALA A 51 -19.11 24.70 2.13
CA ALA A 51 -17.84 25.23 1.63
C ALA A 51 -16.65 24.45 2.21
N VAL A 52 -15.54 24.45 1.46
CA VAL A 52 -14.24 23.87 1.86
C VAL A 52 -13.12 24.87 1.62
N LEU A 53 -12.24 25.03 2.60
CA LEU A 53 -11.10 25.95 2.55
C LEU A 53 -9.81 25.17 2.24
N ILE A 54 -8.99 25.69 1.34
CA ILE A 54 -7.67 25.16 1.01
C ILE A 54 -6.60 26.15 1.49
N ASP A 55 -5.61 25.62 2.20
CA ASP A 55 -4.48 26.27 2.88
C ASP A 55 -4.81 27.26 4.00
N LEU A 56 -4.04 27.15 5.08
CA LEU A 56 -4.24 27.87 6.34
C LEU A 56 -2.97 28.63 6.74
N PRO A 57 -3.07 29.89 7.17
CA PRO A 57 -1.90 30.75 7.34
C PRO A 57 -0.97 30.35 8.50
N MET A 58 0.29 30.79 8.40
CA MET A 58 1.32 30.59 9.41
C MET A 58 1.02 31.30 10.74
N ALA A 59 0.47 32.52 10.66
CA ALA A 59 0.32 33.42 11.80
C ALA A 59 -1.14 33.51 12.30
N ILE A 60 -1.31 33.70 13.62
CA ILE A 60 -2.62 33.79 14.27
C ILE A 60 -3.45 34.94 13.70
N GLU A 61 -2.85 36.11 13.50
CA GLU A 61 -3.54 37.29 12.99
C GLU A 61 -4.07 37.06 11.56
N GLY A 62 -3.30 36.33 10.75
CA GLY A 62 -3.73 35.87 9.43
C GLY A 62 -4.89 34.86 9.52
N ALA A 63 -4.80 33.90 10.45
CA ALA A 63 -5.84 32.89 10.66
C ALA A 63 -7.18 33.52 11.12
N GLU A 64 -7.12 34.54 11.96
CA GLU A 64 -8.30 35.30 12.40
C GLU A 64 -8.90 36.13 11.25
N ALA A 65 -8.06 36.83 10.48
CA ALA A 65 -8.50 37.61 9.32
C ALA A 65 -9.13 36.72 8.25
N LEU A 66 -8.54 35.55 7.96
CA LEU A 66 -9.09 34.58 7.03
C LEU A 66 -10.42 34.01 7.53
N ALA A 67 -10.54 33.71 8.83
CA ALA A 67 -11.80 33.24 9.42
C ALA A 67 -12.93 34.27 9.27
N ASP A 68 -12.64 35.56 9.51
CA ASP A 68 -13.60 36.64 9.32
C ASP A 68 -13.95 36.84 7.84
N TRP A 69 -12.97 36.72 6.94
CA TRP A 69 -13.21 36.75 5.50
C TRP A 69 -14.11 35.60 5.03
N VAL A 70 -13.87 34.36 5.49
CA VAL A 70 -14.73 33.21 5.15
C VAL A 70 -16.18 33.47 5.55
N ARG A 71 -16.42 33.97 6.77
CA ARG A 71 -17.78 34.31 7.27
C ARG A 71 -18.46 35.42 6.46
N ASN A 72 -17.69 36.37 5.95
CA ASN A 72 -18.20 37.47 5.13
C ASN A 72 -18.42 37.06 3.66
N THR A 73 -17.80 35.98 3.20
CA THR A 73 -17.81 35.55 1.80
C THR A 73 -18.94 34.58 1.46
N THR A 74 -19.41 33.79 2.44
CA THR A 74 -20.48 32.82 2.23
C THR A 74 -21.32 32.58 3.48
N ASP A 75 -22.60 32.29 3.27
CA ASP A 75 -23.54 31.80 4.27
C ASP A 75 -23.47 30.28 4.46
N LYS A 76 -22.70 29.57 3.61
CA LYS A 76 -22.58 28.11 3.66
C LYS A 76 -21.68 27.67 4.81
N PRO A 77 -22.01 26.57 5.50
CA PRO A 77 -21.15 26.01 6.53
C PRO A 77 -19.81 25.57 5.94
N LEU A 78 -18.71 25.96 6.59
CA LEU A 78 -17.39 25.41 6.34
C LEU A 78 -17.35 24.00 6.92
N VAL A 79 -17.36 22.97 6.06
CA VAL A 79 -17.41 21.55 6.49
C VAL A 79 -16.04 20.91 6.55
N ALA A 80 -15.07 21.43 5.80
CA ALA A 80 -13.69 20.99 5.89
C ALA A 80 -12.69 22.09 5.50
N ALA A 81 -11.45 21.90 5.94
CA ALA A 81 -10.27 22.59 5.47
C ALA A 81 -9.23 21.56 5.00
N PHE A 82 -8.41 21.92 4.01
CA PHE A 82 -7.28 21.14 3.54
C PHE A 82 -6.00 21.95 3.55
N THR A 83 -4.87 21.28 3.71
CA THR A 83 -3.54 21.82 3.41
C THR A 83 -2.93 21.04 2.25
N THR A 84 -2.28 21.77 1.34
CA THR A 84 -1.66 21.27 0.11
C THR A 84 -0.40 20.44 0.37
N HIS A 85 0.55 20.97 1.15
CA HIS A 85 1.84 20.34 1.48
C HIS A 85 2.36 20.75 2.88
N PHE A 86 3.50 20.22 3.32
CA PHE A 86 3.96 20.38 4.71
C PHE A 86 4.60 21.73 5.09
N HIS A 87 4.68 22.75 4.24
CA HIS A 87 5.36 24.00 4.64
C HIS A 87 4.54 24.76 5.70
N PRO A 88 5.21 25.38 6.69
CA PRO A 88 4.56 25.94 7.88
C PRO A 88 3.55 27.05 7.58
N ASP A 89 3.72 27.76 6.49
CA ASP A 89 2.84 28.82 6.05
C ASP A 89 1.49 28.37 5.48
N HIS A 90 1.31 27.05 5.28
CA HIS A 90 0.06 26.44 4.82
C HIS A 90 -0.70 25.66 5.91
N TYR A 91 -0.18 25.57 7.16
CA TYR A 91 -0.89 24.91 8.27
C TYR A 91 -0.71 25.48 9.68
N LEU A 92 0.40 26.16 9.99
CA LEU A 92 0.94 26.22 11.36
C LEU A 92 -0.05 26.81 12.36
N SER A 93 -0.73 27.91 12.02
CA SER A 93 -1.74 28.55 12.87
C SER A 93 -3.18 28.25 12.45
N GLY A 94 -3.40 27.23 11.60
CA GLY A 94 -4.73 26.79 11.18
C GLY A 94 -5.67 26.45 12.33
N GLY A 95 -5.14 26.02 13.49
CA GLY A 95 -5.92 25.79 14.70
C GLY A 95 -6.67 27.03 15.22
N ALA A 96 -6.12 28.24 15.05
CA ALA A 96 -6.80 29.48 15.42
C ALA A 96 -8.02 29.73 14.53
N LEU A 97 -7.91 29.47 13.21
CA LEU A 97 -9.04 29.53 12.28
C LEU A 97 -10.09 28.46 12.62
N LEU A 98 -9.68 27.21 12.79
CA LEU A 98 -10.59 26.08 13.04
C LEU A 98 -11.38 26.24 14.35
N SER A 99 -10.84 26.97 15.33
CA SER A 99 -11.58 27.31 16.56
C SER A 99 -12.86 28.13 16.30
N ARG A 100 -12.92 28.85 15.16
CA ARG A 100 -14.07 29.64 14.71
C ARG A 100 -15.08 28.81 13.90
N PHE A 101 -14.71 27.58 13.53
CA PHE A 101 -15.50 26.62 12.74
C PHE A 101 -15.36 25.20 13.33
N PRO A 102 -15.90 24.94 14.53
CA PRO A 102 -15.62 23.71 15.29
C PRO A 102 -16.08 22.41 14.59
N GLU A 103 -17.04 22.51 13.66
CA GLU A 103 -17.55 21.36 12.88
C GLU A 103 -16.69 21.06 11.64
N ALA A 104 -15.79 21.97 11.26
CA ALA A 104 -14.94 21.79 10.08
C ALA A 104 -13.87 20.73 10.36
N LYS A 105 -13.79 19.72 9.49
CA LYS A 105 -12.73 18.71 9.54
C LYS A 105 -11.49 19.20 8.83
N TYR A 106 -10.31 18.90 9.35
CA TYR A 106 -9.05 19.35 8.75
C TYR A 106 -8.25 18.18 8.16
N TYR A 107 -7.81 18.34 6.92
CA TYR A 107 -7.24 17.28 6.10
C TYR A 107 -5.95 17.69 5.38
N ALA A 108 -5.15 16.70 5.02
CA ALA A 108 -4.02 16.80 4.08
C ALA A 108 -3.75 15.41 3.52
N ASN A 109 -2.98 15.29 2.43
CA ASN A 109 -2.55 13.96 1.97
C ASN A 109 -1.68 13.27 3.04
N SER A 110 -1.57 11.94 3.02
CA SER A 110 -0.81 11.20 4.04
C SER A 110 0.65 11.62 4.20
N LYS A 111 1.33 11.99 3.11
CA LYS A 111 2.74 12.41 3.17
C LYS A 111 2.85 13.75 3.90
N ALA A 112 2.06 14.74 3.48
CA ALA A 112 2.01 16.05 4.13
C ALA A 112 1.63 15.94 5.62
N ALA A 113 0.58 15.18 5.94
CA ALA A 113 0.14 14.99 7.33
C ALA A 113 1.23 14.33 8.21
N ALA A 114 1.98 13.37 7.67
CA ALA A 114 3.07 12.71 8.39
C ALA A 114 4.25 13.66 8.65
N GLU A 115 4.64 14.46 7.66
CA GLU A 115 5.73 15.42 7.80
C GLU A 115 5.36 16.58 8.71
N ILE A 116 4.15 17.15 8.56
CA ILE A 116 3.60 18.14 9.51
C ILE A 116 3.65 17.60 10.94
N LYS A 117 3.22 16.36 11.18
CA LYS A 117 3.26 15.73 12.51
C LYS A 117 4.69 15.62 13.06
N LYS A 118 5.68 15.38 12.21
CA LYS A 118 7.09 15.23 12.59
C LYS A 118 7.75 16.55 12.94
N GLU A 119 7.49 17.63 12.19
CA GLU A 119 8.20 18.91 12.35
C GLU A 119 7.44 20.00 13.10
N ALA A 120 6.11 19.90 13.24
CA ALA A 120 5.25 20.95 13.80
C ALA A 120 5.76 21.55 15.12
N ALA A 121 6.17 20.71 16.08
CA ALA A 121 6.66 21.19 17.37
C ALA A 121 7.95 22.02 17.25
N HIS A 122 8.84 21.63 16.33
CA HIS A 122 10.06 22.38 16.05
C HIS A 122 9.74 23.69 15.34
N LYS A 123 8.88 23.65 14.31
CA LYS A 123 8.47 24.83 13.53
C LYS A 123 7.76 25.86 14.41
N VAL A 124 6.89 25.44 15.35
CA VAL A 124 6.29 26.35 16.34
C VAL A 124 7.36 27.09 17.13
N LYS A 125 8.36 26.37 17.67
CA LYS A 125 9.43 26.98 18.46
C LYS A 125 10.27 27.95 17.62
N LEU A 126 10.63 27.55 16.40
CA LEU A 126 11.40 28.35 15.48
C LEU A 126 10.64 29.63 15.10
N MET A 127 9.39 29.51 14.66
CA MET A 127 8.59 30.63 14.19
C MET A 127 8.19 31.58 15.31
N LYS A 128 8.03 31.12 16.55
CA LYS A 128 7.89 32.02 17.72
C LYS A 128 9.12 32.88 17.96
N GLY A 129 10.31 32.34 17.71
CA GLY A 129 11.56 33.12 17.78
C GLY A 129 11.67 34.18 16.69
N VAL A 130 11.05 33.95 15.53
CA VAL A 130 11.10 34.85 14.36
C VAL A 130 9.97 35.88 14.36
N LEU A 131 8.73 35.45 14.57
CA LEU A 131 7.52 36.28 14.46
C LEU A 131 6.98 36.75 15.82
N GLY A 132 7.50 36.22 16.92
CA GLY A 132 7.09 36.55 18.28
C GLY A 132 6.11 35.55 18.88
N GLU A 133 6.17 35.43 20.22
CA GLU A 133 5.44 34.43 21.00
C GLU A 133 3.91 34.48 20.80
N LYS A 134 3.38 35.67 20.49
CA LYS A 134 1.93 35.91 20.37
C LYS A 134 1.37 35.64 18.98
N SER A 135 2.22 35.53 17.96
CA SER A 135 1.77 35.42 16.56
C SER A 135 1.71 33.97 16.07
N ILE A 136 2.18 33.00 16.86
CA ILE A 136 2.17 31.56 16.51
C ILE A 136 1.47 30.76 17.62
N VAL A 137 0.65 29.78 17.23
CA VAL A 137 -0.06 28.90 18.17
C VAL A 137 0.89 28.08 19.06
N ASN A 138 0.43 27.77 20.28
CA ASN A 138 1.18 26.89 21.20
C ASN A 138 1.17 25.42 20.77
N LYS A 139 0.10 25.00 20.10
CA LYS A 139 -0.09 23.62 19.65
C LYS A 139 -0.76 23.65 18.29
N VAL A 140 -0.11 23.04 17.30
CA VAL A 140 -0.64 22.87 15.95
C VAL A 140 -1.84 21.93 15.98
N HIS A 141 -2.88 22.27 15.24
CA HIS A 141 -3.95 21.33 14.93
C HIS A 141 -3.50 20.48 13.74
N LEU A 142 -3.26 19.18 13.95
CA LEU A 142 -2.72 18.32 12.91
C LEU A 142 -3.82 17.94 11.90
N PRO A 143 -3.54 17.95 10.58
CA PRO A 143 -4.49 17.47 9.59
C PRO A 143 -4.67 15.95 9.71
N THR A 144 -5.88 15.48 9.46
CA THR A 144 -6.17 14.05 9.29
C THR A 144 -5.76 13.62 7.88
N PRO A 145 -5.05 12.49 7.70
CA PRO A 145 -4.74 11.98 6.37
C PRO A 145 -6.00 11.74 5.52
N TYR A 146 -5.98 12.23 4.28
CA TYR A 146 -7.06 12.12 3.31
C TYR A 146 -6.50 11.59 1.97
N ASP A 147 -6.58 10.26 1.78
CA ASP A 147 -6.03 9.59 0.58
C ASP A 147 -7.12 9.16 -0.42
N PHE A 148 -8.24 9.87 -0.46
CA PHE A 148 -9.22 9.68 -1.53
C PHE A 148 -8.81 10.52 -2.75
N SER A 149 -9.22 10.09 -3.94
CA SER A 149 -8.87 10.77 -5.20
C SER A 149 -9.79 11.92 -5.58
N PHE A 150 -10.89 12.12 -4.84
CA PHE A 150 -11.78 13.28 -4.97
C PHE A 150 -12.64 13.43 -3.70
N PHE A 151 -13.31 14.57 -3.58
CA PHE A 151 -14.46 14.75 -2.69
C PHE A 151 -15.60 15.47 -3.43
N THR A 152 -16.79 15.40 -2.87
CA THR A 152 -17.96 16.17 -3.32
C THR A 152 -18.49 17.01 -2.17
N LEU A 153 -19.07 18.17 -2.49
CA LEU A 153 -19.80 18.97 -1.51
C LEU A 153 -21.27 18.53 -1.46
N PRO A 154 -21.91 18.53 -0.26
CA PRO A 154 -23.34 18.30 -0.15
C PRO A 154 -24.16 19.20 -1.07
N GLY A 155 -25.06 18.59 -1.84
CA GLY A 155 -25.88 19.24 -2.86
C GLY A 155 -25.20 19.44 -4.22
N ASP A 156 -23.92 19.09 -4.35
CA ASP A 156 -23.12 19.18 -5.58
C ASP A 156 -22.39 17.85 -5.88
N GLU A 157 -23.04 16.72 -5.56
CA GLU A 157 -22.48 15.37 -5.70
C GLU A 157 -22.11 15.00 -7.15
N ALA A 158 -22.73 15.66 -8.14
CA ALA A 158 -22.46 15.45 -9.56
C ALA A 158 -21.21 16.17 -10.06
N THR A 159 -20.58 17.04 -9.25
CA THR A 159 -19.39 17.82 -9.62
C THR A 159 -18.24 17.57 -8.66
N PRO A 160 -17.52 16.45 -8.79
CA PRO A 160 -16.41 16.11 -7.90
C PRO A 160 -15.23 17.09 -8.04
N ILE A 161 -14.54 17.30 -6.92
CA ILE A 161 -13.26 18.01 -6.83
C ILE A 161 -12.18 16.95 -6.68
N HIS A 162 -11.29 16.82 -7.67
CA HIS A 162 -10.27 15.78 -7.75
C HIS A 162 -8.97 16.21 -7.09
N PHE A 163 -8.33 15.28 -6.38
CA PHE A 163 -6.96 15.45 -5.88
C PHE A 163 -5.97 14.87 -6.88
N LEU A 164 -4.93 15.63 -7.19
CA LEU A 164 -3.79 15.17 -7.98
C LEU A 164 -2.58 15.18 -7.05
N ASN A 165 -2.23 14.03 -6.50
CA ASN A 165 -1.23 13.91 -5.45
C ASN A 165 -0.69 12.47 -5.27
N PRO A 166 0.48 12.32 -4.60
CA PRO A 166 1.44 13.39 -4.34
C PRO A 166 2.17 13.79 -5.64
N LEU A 167 2.36 15.09 -5.84
CA LEU A 167 3.14 15.64 -6.96
C LEU A 167 4.38 16.37 -6.43
N THR A 168 5.27 16.78 -7.33
CA THR A 168 6.41 17.64 -6.98
C THR A 168 6.11 19.09 -7.39
N GLY A 169 6.24 19.99 -6.43
CA GLY A 169 6.28 21.44 -6.62
C GLY A 169 7.61 21.97 -6.10
N ASP A 170 7.57 22.99 -5.26
CA ASP A 170 8.76 23.39 -4.51
C ASP A 170 9.20 22.33 -3.49
N THR A 171 8.30 21.40 -3.14
CA THR A 171 8.53 20.19 -2.32
C THR A 171 7.90 18.92 -2.94
N VAL A 172 7.93 17.78 -2.23
CA VAL A 172 7.66 16.42 -2.77
C VAL A 172 6.31 15.80 -2.39
N ASP A 173 5.46 16.53 -1.68
CA ASP A 173 4.19 16.05 -1.13
C ASP A 173 2.99 16.91 -1.55
N GLU A 174 3.11 17.61 -2.67
CA GLU A 174 2.11 18.55 -3.15
C GLU A 174 0.77 17.89 -3.49
N THR A 175 -0.29 18.63 -3.21
CA THR A 175 -1.66 18.24 -3.57
C THR A 175 -2.37 19.35 -4.32
N LEU A 176 -2.68 19.08 -5.58
CA LEU A 176 -3.44 19.99 -6.44
C LEU A 176 -4.92 19.59 -6.41
N PHE A 177 -5.81 20.59 -6.46
CA PHE A 177 -7.26 20.39 -6.45
C PHE A 177 -7.85 20.80 -7.79
N TRP A 178 -8.19 19.81 -8.61
CA TRP A 178 -8.79 20.00 -9.93
C TRP A 178 -10.31 19.98 -9.85
N ILE A 179 -10.96 21.03 -10.35
CA ILE A 179 -12.41 21.20 -10.36
C ILE A 179 -12.90 21.24 -11.83
N PRO A 180 -13.17 20.07 -12.45
CA PRO A 180 -13.47 19.98 -13.88
C PRO A 180 -14.70 20.78 -14.31
N SER A 181 -15.70 20.85 -13.44
CA SER A 181 -16.99 21.48 -13.72
C SER A 181 -16.87 22.98 -14.03
N ILE A 182 -15.87 23.65 -13.47
CA ILE A 182 -15.56 25.08 -13.70
C ILE A 182 -14.19 25.30 -14.34
N LYS A 183 -13.44 24.22 -14.61
CA LYS A 183 -12.06 24.24 -15.11
C LYS A 183 -11.11 25.10 -14.28
N THR A 184 -11.22 25.00 -12.95
CA THR A 184 -10.34 25.69 -12.01
C THR A 184 -9.41 24.69 -11.34
N LEU A 185 -8.13 25.02 -11.26
CA LEU A 185 -7.11 24.25 -10.56
C LEU A 185 -6.55 25.09 -9.40
N ILE A 186 -6.55 24.56 -8.18
CA ILE A 186 -5.79 25.13 -7.06
C ILE A 186 -4.45 24.39 -7.04
N ALA A 187 -3.37 25.12 -7.29
CA ALA A 187 -2.08 24.52 -7.63
C ALA A 187 -1.15 24.32 -6.42
N GLY A 188 -1.40 25.01 -5.30
CA GLY A 188 -0.41 25.12 -4.22
C GLY A 188 0.92 25.67 -4.74
N ASP A 189 2.01 25.28 -4.12
CA ASP A 189 3.36 25.75 -4.44
C ASP A 189 3.98 25.03 -5.65
N SER A 190 3.17 24.23 -6.35
CA SER A 190 3.50 23.79 -7.71
C SER A 190 3.41 24.92 -8.73
N VAL A 191 2.70 26.03 -8.44
CA VAL A 191 2.66 27.24 -9.30
C VAL A 191 2.74 28.48 -8.42
N TYR A 192 3.63 29.41 -8.77
CA TYR A 192 3.76 30.71 -8.12
C TYR A 192 3.17 31.81 -8.99
N GLY A 193 2.62 32.84 -8.35
CA GLY A 193 2.17 34.06 -9.03
C GLY A 193 3.31 34.71 -9.79
N HIS A 194 3.01 35.21 -10.99
CA HIS A 194 3.98 35.91 -11.84
C HIS A 194 4.60 37.18 -11.22
N ASP A 195 4.08 37.64 -10.08
CA ASP A 195 4.58 38.77 -9.31
C ASP A 195 5.53 38.36 -8.16
N MET A 196 5.92 37.09 -8.06
CA MET A 196 6.81 36.57 -7.00
C MET A 196 7.97 35.72 -7.52
N HIS A 197 9.09 35.76 -6.78
CA HIS A 197 10.15 34.76 -6.87
C HIS A 197 9.69 33.43 -6.25
N LEU A 198 10.14 32.31 -6.82
CA LEU A 198 9.83 30.96 -6.34
C LEU A 198 10.74 30.56 -5.18
N TRP A 199 10.22 29.74 -4.27
CA TRP A 199 11.04 28.96 -3.35
C TRP A 199 11.70 27.79 -4.10
N LEU A 200 13.03 27.75 -4.11
CA LEU A 200 13.79 26.63 -4.67
C LEU A 200 14.68 25.96 -3.64
N ALA A 201 14.65 26.40 -2.38
CA ALA A 201 15.57 25.92 -1.34
C ALA A 201 15.44 24.40 -1.06
N ASP A 202 14.31 23.80 -1.46
CA ASP A 202 14.03 22.37 -1.32
C ASP A 202 14.38 21.57 -2.59
N SER A 203 14.69 22.25 -3.71
CA SER A 203 15.10 21.63 -4.98
C SER A 203 16.58 21.22 -4.98
N LEU A 204 16.95 20.30 -4.08
CA LEU A 204 18.35 19.90 -3.83
C LEU A 204 18.98 19.06 -4.95
N THR A 205 18.19 18.57 -5.90
CA THR A 205 18.64 17.70 -6.99
C THR A 205 17.96 18.07 -8.31
N LYS A 206 18.60 17.69 -9.41
CA LYS A 206 18.05 17.84 -10.76
C LYS A 206 16.73 17.09 -10.95
N ALA A 207 16.59 15.92 -10.33
CA ALA A 207 15.36 15.14 -10.44
C ALA A 207 14.15 15.87 -9.84
N LEU A 208 14.34 16.66 -8.76
CA LEU A 208 13.27 17.46 -8.17
C LEU A 208 12.80 18.58 -9.11
N THR A 209 13.72 19.32 -9.74
CA THR A 209 13.36 20.38 -10.69
C THR A 209 12.77 19.84 -11.98
N GLU A 210 13.21 18.66 -12.46
CA GLU A 210 12.61 17.95 -13.60
C GLU A 210 11.22 17.39 -13.29
N SER A 211 11.01 16.85 -12.09
CA SER A 211 9.70 16.38 -11.63
C SER A 211 8.72 17.55 -11.49
N TRP A 212 9.16 18.70 -10.95
CA TRP A 212 8.33 19.90 -10.89
C TRP A 212 7.92 20.39 -12.30
N LEU A 213 8.84 20.39 -13.28
CA LEU A 213 8.48 20.69 -14.67
C LEU A 213 7.43 19.70 -15.23
N SER A 214 7.51 18.41 -14.88
CA SER A 214 6.52 17.40 -15.28
C SER A 214 5.15 17.64 -14.64
N THR A 215 5.10 18.13 -13.40
CA THR A 215 3.87 18.62 -12.77
C THR A 215 3.25 19.76 -13.59
N LEU A 216 4.03 20.72 -14.08
CA LEU A 216 3.52 21.80 -14.92
C LEU A 216 2.96 21.29 -16.26
N ASP A 217 3.55 20.24 -16.83
CA ASP A 217 3.05 19.62 -18.06
C ASP A 217 1.71 18.90 -17.84
N LEU A 218 1.49 18.30 -16.65
CA LEU A 218 0.18 17.80 -16.24
C LEU A 218 -0.84 18.94 -16.13
N ILE A 219 -0.46 20.08 -15.53
CA ILE A 219 -1.35 21.25 -15.43
C ILE A 219 -1.80 21.71 -16.82
N ASP A 220 -0.88 21.84 -17.78
CA ASP A 220 -1.21 22.20 -19.16
C ASP A 220 -2.13 21.17 -19.83
N TYR A 221 -1.91 19.87 -19.56
CA TYR A 221 -2.74 18.79 -20.11
C TYR A 221 -4.22 18.91 -19.66
N LEU A 222 -4.48 19.32 -18.43
CA LEU A 222 -5.83 19.51 -17.89
C LEU A 222 -6.58 20.69 -18.54
N LYS A 223 -5.86 21.60 -19.20
CA LYS A 223 -6.39 22.82 -19.82
C LYS A 223 -7.30 23.63 -18.88
N PRO A 224 -6.81 24.00 -17.67
CA PRO A 224 -7.55 24.85 -16.74
C PRO A 224 -7.79 26.23 -17.34
N ASN A 225 -8.97 26.79 -17.08
CA ASN A 225 -9.27 28.19 -17.38
C ASN A 225 -8.64 29.12 -16.32
N VAL A 226 -8.56 28.65 -15.07
CA VAL A 226 -8.00 29.38 -13.93
C VAL A 226 -7.05 28.45 -13.17
N VAL A 227 -5.85 28.94 -12.85
CA VAL A 227 -4.84 28.21 -12.07
C VAL A 227 -4.44 29.08 -10.88
N ILE A 228 -4.87 28.73 -9.69
CA ILE A 228 -4.64 29.52 -8.47
C ILE A 228 -3.28 29.13 -7.89
N PRO A 229 -2.29 30.05 -7.84
CA PRO A 229 -0.96 29.77 -7.32
C PRO A 229 -0.94 29.69 -5.79
N GLY A 230 0.12 29.10 -5.22
CA GLY A 230 0.32 29.03 -3.78
C GLY A 230 0.71 30.36 -3.14
N HIS A 231 1.46 31.21 -3.86
CA HIS A 231 1.85 32.55 -3.43
C HIS A 231 1.58 33.59 -4.52
N SER A 232 1.05 34.76 -4.13
CA SER A 232 0.84 35.89 -5.04
C SER A 232 0.73 37.21 -4.27
N LEU A 233 1.22 38.31 -4.84
CA LEU A 233 1.03 39.65 -4.25
C LEU A 233 -0.36 40.23 -4.58
N SER A 234 -1.06 39.67 -5.56
CA SER A 234 -2.38 40.16 -5.97
C SER A 234 -3.35 39.05 -6.38
N ASN A 235 -4.63 39.25 -6.11
CA ASN A 235 -5.71 38.31 -6.46
C ASN A 235 -6.29 38.58 -7.86
N LYS A 236 -5.51 39.21 -8.75
CA LYS A 236 -6.00 39.67 -10.06
C LYS A 236 -5.47 38.78 -11.18
N LYS A 237 -6.39 38.07 -11.85
CA LYS A 237 -6.17 37.32 -13.11
C LYS A 237 -5.14 36.19 -13.03
N PHE A 238 -5.47 35.18 -12.24
CA PHE A 238 -4.76 33.90 -12.26
C PHE A 238 -5.00 33.12 -13.56
N GLY A 239 -3.96 32.52 -14.14
CA GLY A 239 -4.12 31.75 -15.37
C GLY A 239 -2.87 31.03 -15.88
N CYS A 240 -3.09 29.99 -16.69
CA CYS A 240 -2.04 29.11 -17.23
C CYS A 240 -0.96 29.88 -18.01
N SER A 241 -1.36 30.75 -18.95
CA SER A 241 -0.43 31.50 -19.81
C SER A 241 0.35 32.62 -19.10
N ILE A 242 0.17 32.76 -17.77
CA ILE A 242 0.82 33.79 -16.96
C ILE A 242 1.62 33.09 -15.86
N ASP A 243 0.95 32.40 -14.95
CA ASP A 243 1.55 31.90 -13.71
C ASP A 243 2.29 30.56 -13.93
N VAL A 244 1.72 29.64 -14.73
CA VAL A 244 2.39 28.38 -15.10
C VAL A 244 3.60 28.65 -16.00
N ASP A 245 3.45 29.55 -16.98
CA ASP A 245 4.55 29.96 -17.85
C ASP A 245 5.66 30.70 -17.10
N HIS A 246 5.31 31.55 -16.13
CA HIS A 246 6.27 32.18 -15.22
C HIS A 246 7.06 31.14 -14.43
N THR A 247 6.36 30.23 -13.74
CA THR A 247 6.97 29.15 -12.93
C THR A 247 7.90 28.30 -13.79
N ARG A 248 7.45 27.87 -14.97
CA ARG A 248 8.24 27.10 -15.94
C ARG A 248 9.49 27.85 -16.42
N THR A 249 9.34 29.14 -16.74
CA THR A 249 10.45 29.99 -17.19
C THR A 249 11.49 30.15 -16.09
N TYR A 250 11.03 30.31 -14.84
CA TYR A 250 11.88 30.42 -13.65
C TYR A 250 12.69 29.14 -13.42
N LEU A 251 12.05 27.97 -13.45
CA LEU A 251 12.70 26.67 -13.30
C LEU A 251 13.74 26.41 -14.40
N LYS A 252 13.40 26.68 -15.68
CA LYS A 252 14.35 26.50 -16.79
C LYS A 252 15.55 27.44 -16.68
N TYR A 253 15.34 28.66 -16.19
CA TYR A 253 16.45 29.58 -15.93
C TYR A 253 17.32 29.07 -14.77
N TRP A 254 16.72 28.58 -13.67
CA TRP A 254 17.44 27.95 -12.56
C TRP A 254 18.30 26.77 -13.02
N GLN A 255 17.70 25.81 -13.72
CA GLN A 255 18.39 24.61 -14.22
C GLN A 255 19.61 24.98 -15.06
N LYS A 256 19.46 25.97 -15.95
CA LYS A 256 20.52 26.40 -16.86
C LYS A 256 21.62 27.21 -16.18
N GLU A 257 21.24 28.20 -15.38
CA GLU A 257 22.18 29.22 -14.91
C GLU A 257 22.78 28.91 -13.54
N ILE A 258 22.08 28.14 -12.68
CA ILE A 258 22.54 27.78 -11.34
C ILE A 258 22.81 26.27 -11.21
N GLU A 259 21.79 25.44 -11.38
CA GLU A 259 21.87 23.99 -11.10
C GLU A 259 22.97 23.30 -11.94
N ALA A 260 23.02 23.60 -13.24
CA ALA A 260 24.04 23.05 -14.15
C ALA A 260 25.48 23.47 -13.81
N LYS A 261 25.68 24.49 -12.96
CA LYS A 261 27.02 24.91 -12.49
C LYS A 261 27.47 24.17 -11.24
N GLY A 262 26.55 23.48 -10.57
CA GLY A 262 26.79 22.76 -9.32
C GLY A 262 26.68 23.64 -8.08
N LEU A 263 26.52 22.97 -6.94
CA LEU A 263 26.45 23.58 -5.61
C LEU A 263 27.71 24.40 -5.30
N ASP A 264 27.56 25.52 -4.60
CA ASP A 264 28.65 26.42 -4.18
C ASP A 264 29.47 27.06 -5.33
N HIS A 265 29.00 26.99 -6.58
CA HIS A 265 29.67 27.66 -7.70
C HIS A 265 29.63 29.19 -7.54
N PHE A 266 28.46 29.74 -7.23
CA PHE A 266 28.23 31.17 -6.99
C PHE A 266 28.14 31.48 -5.50
N THR A 267 28.35 32.74 -5.11
CA THR A 267 27.98 33.22 -3.76
C THR A 267 26.48 33.54 -3.72
N PRO A 268 25.85 33.61 -2.53
CA PRO A 268 24.44 34.01 -2.41
C PRO A 268 24.13 35.31 -3.15
N GLN A 269 24.97 36.34 -2.98
CA GLN A 269 24.81 37.63 -3.67
C GLN A 269 24.75 37.48 -5.19
N VAL A 270 25.59 36.63 -5.78
CA VAL A 270 25.60 36.44 -7.24
C VAL A 270 24.35 35.72 -7.73
N ILE A 271 23.85 34.75 -6.97
CA ILE A 271 22.56 34.08 -7.28
C ILE A 271 21.43 35.10 -7.19
N PHE A 272 21.37 35.86 -6.11
CA PHE A 272 20.40 36.93 -5.90
C PHE A 272 20.40 37.93 -7.07
N ASP A 273 21.56 38.46 -7.44
CA ASP A 273 21.70 39.45 -8.51
C ASP A 273 21.28 38.88 -9.88
N LYS A 274 21.62 37.61 -10.16
CA LYS A 274 21.22 36.93 -11.41
C LYS A 274 19.71 36.85 -11.57
N PHE A 275 18.99 36.48 -10.50
CA PHE A 275 17.53 36.37 -10.54
C PHE A 275 16.85 37.73 -10.51
N SER A 276 17.35 38.67 -9.69
CA SER A 276 16.88 40.05 -9.66
C SER A 276 16.95 40.71 -11.05
N LYS A 277 18.02 40.42 -11.79
CA LYS A 277 18.22 40.94 -13.15
C LYS A 277 17.35 40.24 -14.19
N GLN A 278 17.19 38.91 -14.09
CA GLN A 278 16.43 38.13 -15.07
C GLN A 278 14.93 38.34 -14.94
N PHE A 279 14.44 38.51 -13.71
CA PHE A 279 13.03 38.70 -13.39
C PHE A 279 12.83 40.09 -12.75
N PRO A 280 13.00 41.17 -13.53
CA PRO A 280 12.88 42.52 -13.00
C PRO A 280 11.45 42.80 -12.55
N GLY A 281 11.31 43.55 -11.46
CA GLY A 281 10.00 43.98 -10.94
C GLY A 281 9.41 43.09 -9.85
N LEU A 282 9.98 41.90 -9.60
CA LEU A 282 9.53 41.00 -8.53
C LEU A 282 10.01 41.43 -7.13
N LEU A 283 10.84 42.47 -7.04
CA LEU A 283 11.46 42.97 -5.79
C LEU A 283 10.85 44.28 -5.26
N ASN A 284 9.66 44.68 -5.71
CA ASN A 284 8.95 45.91 -5.30
C ASN A 284 7.69 45.60 -4.48
N LEU A 285 7.11 46.43 -3.58
CA LEU A 285 7.52 47.55 -2.71
C LEU A 285 6.63 47.58 -1.41
N ASN A 286 5.66 46.66 -1.30
CA ASN A 286 4.68 46.59 -0.21
C ASN A 286 4.72 45.26 0.58
N SER A 287 5.52 44.29 0.11
CA SER A 287 5.78 43.03 0.79
C SER A 287 7.25 42.65 0.62
N SER A 288 7.86 42.10 1.66
CA SER A 288 9.22 41.57 1.63
C SER A 288 9.30 40.09 1.26
N THR A 289 8.16 39.43 1.02
CA THR A 289 8.12 37.98 0.80
C THR A 289 8.93 37.56 -0.42
N SER A 290 8.71 38.16 -1.58
CA SER A 290 9.41 37.78 -2.81
C SER A 290 10.94 37.90 -2.66
N ALA A 291 11.41 38.94 -1.97
CA ALA A 291 12.83 39.10 -1.65
C ALA A 291 13.32 38.03 -0.65
N PHE A 292 12.51 37.67 0.34
CA PHE A 292 12.82 36.61 1.30
C PHE A 292 12.93 35.22 0.63
N LEU A 293 12.02 34.87 -0.27
CA LEU A 293 12.07 33.59 -1.01
C LEU A 293 13.33 33.50 -1.88
N LEU A 294 13.65 34.57 -2.61
CA LEU A 294 14.88 34.63 -3.40
C LEU A 294 16.13 34.57 -2.52
N ASN A 295 16.17 35.32 -1.41
CA ASN A 295 17.31 35.31 -0.51
C ASN A 295 17.51 33.93 0.12
N SER A 296 16.45 33.27 0.56
CA SER A 296 16.49 31.93 1.13
C SER A 296 17.03 30.90 0.14
N THR A 297 16.61 31.00 -1.13
CA THR A 297 17.16 30.19 -2.22
C THR A 297 18.64 30.49 -2.47
N ALA A 298 19.02 31.77 -2.51
CA ALA A 298 20.40 32.18 -2.74
C ALA A 298 21.34 31.71 -1.62
N GLU A 299 20.91 31.79 -0.36
CA GLU A 299 21.64 31.30 0.81
C GLU A 299 21.77 29.77 0.79
N GLN A 300 20.75 29.05 0.35
CA GLN A 300 20.76 27.59 0.31
C GLN A 300 21.82 27.02 -0.64
N PHE A 301 21.99 27.62 -1.84
CA PHE A 301 22.86 27.07 -2.89
C PHE A 301 24.17 27.85 -3.08
N GLY A 302 24.28 29.02 -2.46
CA GLY A 302 25.45 29.88 -2.55
C GLY A 302 26.58 29.44 -1.63
N ARG A 303 27.82 29.57 -2.13
CA ARG A 303 29.03 29.29 -1.36
C ARG A 303 29.11 30.15 -0.12
N GLY A 304 29.21 29.49 1.04
CA GLY A 304 29.26 30.16 2.34
C GLY A 304 27.92 30.72 2.82
N GLY A 305 26.82 30.39 2.12
CA GLY A 305 25.48 30.74 2.55
C GLY A 305 24.94 29.89 3.69
N THR A 306 23.87 30.36 4.31
CA THR A 306 23.19 29.69 5.42
C THR A 306 22.22 28.64 4.91
N ARG A 307 22.63 27.37 4.96
CA ARG A 307 21.78 26.25 4.52
C ARG A 307 20.71 25.92 5.54
N GLN A 308 19.49 25.74 5.04
CA GLN A 308 18.35 25.30 5.82
C GLN A 308 18.46 23.83 6.18
N VAL A 309 17.84 23.46 7.29
CA VAL A 309 17.73 22.07 7.73
C VAL A 309 16.46 21.48 7.14
N HIS A 310 16.60 20.44 6.32
CA HIS A 310 15.48 19.67 5.79
C HIS A 310 15.15 18.49 6.71
N TYR A 311 13.87 18.33 7.03
CA TYR A 311 13.37 17.20 7.83
C TYR A 311 13.04 15.98 6.98
N ILE A 312 12.99 16.16 5.67
CA ILE A 312 12.91 15.13 4.63
C ILE A 312 14.29 15.04 3.96
N ASN A 313 14.73 13.83 3.62
CA ASN A 313 15.97 13.64 2.88
C ASN A 313 15.77 13.99 1.39
N LEU A 314 15.59 15.28 1.09
CA LEU A 314 15.35 15.76 -0.28
C LEU A 314 16.52 15.42 -1.23
N ALA A 315 17.74 15.33 -0.69
CA ALA A 315 18.93 14.93 -1.45
C ALA A 315 18.90 13.47 -1.92
N ALA A 316 18.04 12.61 -1.36
CA ALA A 316 17.89 11.22 -1.82
C ALA A 316 17.14 11.10 -3.14
N TYR A 317 16.37 12.11 -3.54
CA TYR A 317 15.62 12.09 -4.79
C TYR A 317 16.53 12.41 -5.97
N THR A 318 17.26 11.42 -6.45
CA THR A 318 18.20 11.57 -7.57
C THR A 318 17.67 11.03 -8.90
N ASP A 319 16.48 10.43 -8.86
CA ASP A 319 15.83 9.77 -9.98
C ASP A 319 14.38 10.26 -10.11
N VAL A 320 14.02 10.75 -11.30
CA VAL A 320 12.67 11.24 -11.61
C VAL A 320 11.66 10.10 -11.59
N GLU A 321 12.05 8.87 -11.92
CA GLU A 321 11.16 7.69 -11.89
C GLU A 321 10.84 7.21 -10.47
N ALA A 322 11.67 7.59 -9.50
CA ALA A 322 11.46 7.32 -8.07
C ALA A 322 10.61 8.40 -7.37
N LEU A 323 10.38 9.53 -8.03
CA LEU A 323 9.44 10.55 -7.61
C LEU A 323 8.06 10.19 -8.19
N ASP A 324 6.98 10.38 -7.44
CA ASP A 324 5.61 10.01 -7.85
C ASP A 324 5.03 10.92 -8.98
N GLY A 325 5.90 11.51 -9.83
CA GLY A 325 5.55 12.43 -10.91
C GLY A 325 4.95 11.74 -12.14
N TRP A 326 4.06 12.46 -12.84
CA TRP A 326 3.31 11.95 -13.99
C TRP A 326 4.09 12.14 -15.30
N THR A 327 4.36 11.05 -16.05
CA THR A 327 5.10 11.10 -17.32
C THR A 327 4.17 11.13 -18.56
N MET A 328 4.23 12.22 -19.32
CA MET A 328 3.38 12.51 -20.50
C MET A 328 3.62 11.64 -21.75
N HIS A 329 4.67 10.79 -21.78
CA HIS A 329 4.94 9.94 -22.94
C HIS A 329 3.88 8.84 -23.19
N ALA A 330 3.01 8.56 -22.21
CA ALA A 330 1.99 7.50 -22.28
C ALA A 330 0.69 7.88 -23.04
N MET A 331 0.50 9.14 -23.46
CA MET A 331 -0.82 9.61 -23.94
C MET A 331 -1.00 9.76 -25.46
N SER A 332 0.00 9.46 -26.30
CA SER A 332 -0.17 9.53 -27.76
C SER A 332 -1.03 8.38 -28.35
N ALA A 333 -1.26 7.30 -27.59
CA ALA A 333 -2.00 6.13 -28.06
C ALA A 333 -3.53 6.27 -27.99
N ILE A 334 -4.07 7.21 -27.22
CA ILE A 334 -5.51 7.27 -26.89
C ILE A 334 -6.32 8.19 -27.85
N ALA A 335 -5.66 8.98 -28.70
CA ALA A 335 -6.33 9.93 -29.58
C ALA A 335 -6.88 9.33 -30.90
N SER A 336 -6.73 8.02 -31.14
CA SER A 336 -7.06 7.40 -32.44
C SER A 336 -8.37 6.61 -32.50
N GLU A 337 -9.10 6.44 -31.40
CA GLU A 337 -10.26 5.51 -31.36
C GLU A 337 -11.65 6.15 -31.28
N SER A 338 -11.79 7.48 -31.21
CA SER A 338 -13.12 8.13 -31.01
C SER A 338 -13.90 8.46 -32.29
N ALA A 339 -13.68 7.76 -33.41
CA ALA A 339 -14.30 8.07 -34.70
C ALA A 339 -15.02 6.89 -35.37
N ALA A 340 -15.88 6.20 -34.64
CA ALA A 340 -16.91 5.25 -35.14
C ALA A 340 -17.73 4.82 -33.91
N THR A 341 -19.05 4.84 -33.82
CA THR A 341 -20.12 4.64 -34.79
C THR A 341 -21.44 5.01 -34.08
N ASP A 342 -22.29 5.75 -34.78
CA ASP A 342 -23.68 6.05 -34.45
C ASP A 342 -24.60 5.04 -35.18
N LYS A 343 -25.59 4.47 -34.47
CA LYS A 343 -26.95 4.09 -34.96
C LYS A 343 -27.67 3.08 -34.03
N SER A 344 -28.87 3.47 -33.59
CA SER A 344 -29.94 2.61 -33.04
C SER A 344 -30.81 2.00 -34.16
N PRO A 345 -31.65 0.97 -33.91
CA PRO A 345 -33.07 1.24 -33.60
C PRO A 345 -33.88 0.20 -32.79
N ALA A 346 -34.80 0.74 -31.96
CA ALA A 346 -36.23 0.47 -31.70
C ALA A 346 -36.97 -0.90 -31.84
N THR A 347 -37.67 -1.24 -30.73
CA THR A 347 -39.11 -1.62 -30.55
C THR A 347 -39.67 -3.01 -30.91
N SER A 348 -40.37 -3.66 -29.95
CA SER A 348 -41.86 -3.74 -29.88
C SER A 348 -42.37 -4.82 -28.90
N ARG A 349 -43.33 -4.42 -28.04
CA ARG A 349 -44.09 -5.22 -27.06
C ARG A 349 -45.24 -6.02 -27.70
N LYS A 350 -45.72 -7.08 -27.02
CA LYS A 350 -47.17 -7.34 -26.83
C LYS A 350 -47.46 -8.36 -25.71
N ALA A 351 -48.56 -8.08 -24.99
CA ALA A 351 -49.04 -8.75 -23.78
C ALA A 351 -50.19 -9.73 -24.07
N ALA A 352 -50.42 -10.69 -23.18
CA ALA A 352 -51.71 -11.39 -23.03
C ALA A 352 -51.90 -11.92 -21.59
N THR A 353 -53.17 -11.90 -21.16
CA THR A 353 -53.73 -12.07 -19.81
C THR A 353 -54.40 -13.45 -19.63
N ARG A 354 -54.28 -14.11 -18.45
CA ARG A 354 -55.39 -14.49 -17.52
C ARG A 354 -55.09 -15.63 -16.52
N LYS A 355 -55.59 -15.40 -15.29
CA LYS A 355 -56.30 -16.27 -14.30
C LYS A 355 -55.50 -17.18 -13.34
N ARG A 356 -55.66 -16.85 -12.05
CA ARG A 356 -55.39 -17.64 -10.83
C ARG A 356 -56.42 -18.75 -10.57
N PRO A 357 -56.04 -19.76 -9.77
CA PRO A 357 -56.88 -20.29 -8.71
C PRO A 357 -56.27 -20.08 -7.31
N ASN A 358 -57.15 -20.13 -6.31
CA ASN A 358 -56.91 -19.86 -4.88
C ASN A 358 -56.40 -21.09 -4.12
N GLY A 359 -55.62 -20.82 -3.07
CA GLY A 359 -55.20 -21.70 -1.98
C GLY A 359 -53.77 -21.31 -1.59
N THR A 360 -53.41 -20.90 -0.36
CA THR A 360 -53.90 -21.32 0.95
C THR A 360 -53.44 -20.32 2.02
N ALA A 361 -54.38 -19.72 2.76
CA ALA A 361 -54.09 -18.91 3.96
C ALA A 361 -53.33 -19.68 5.06
N ALA A 362 -53.39 -21.01 5.03
CA ALA A 362 -52.67 -21.88 5.98
C ALA A 362 -51.14 -21.88 5.80
N ALA A 363 -50.64 -21.68 4.58
CA ALA A 363 -49.19 -21.64 4.31
C ALA A 363 -48.54 -20.35 4.86
N LEU A 364 -49.27 -19.24 4.76
CA LEU A 364 -48.82 -17.94 5.30
C LEU A 364 -48.81 -17.94 6.83
N GLN A 365 -49.78 -18.59 7.49
CA GLN A 365 -49.78 -18.72 8.95
C GLN A 365 -48.62 -19.58 9.48
N SER A 366 -48.24 -20.63 8.76
CA SER A 366 -47.05 -21.42 9.10
C SER A 366 -45.74 -20.64 8.95
N GLN A 367 -45.65 -19.77 7.93
CA GLN A 367 -44.47 -18.92 7.73
C GLN A 367 -44.36 -17.82 8.78
N VAL A 368 -45.47 -17.19 9.18
CA VAL A 368 -45.47 -16.18 10.25
C VAL A 368 -45.01 -16.81 11.57
N HIS A 369 -45.48 -18.00 11.91
CA HIS A 369 -45.08 -18.67 13.15
C HIS A 369 -43.59 -19.08 13.15
N SER A 370 -43.06 -19.49 11.99
CA SER A 370 -41.63 -19.77 11.81
C SER A 370 -40.77 -18.51 11.96
N LEU A 371 -41.27 -17.36 11.49
CA LEU A 371 -40.56 -16.08 11.58
C LEU A 371 -40.61 -15.52 13.01
N GLU A 372 -41.73 -15.69 13.72
CA GLU A 372 -41.84 -15.33 15.15
C GLU A 372 -40.86 -16.15 16.00
N SER A 373 -40.76 -17.45 15.77
CA SER A 373 -39.79 -18.31 16.47
C SER A 373 -38.33 -17.93 16.17
N SER A 374 -38.03 -17.53 14.93
CA SER A 374 -36.68 -17.09 14.54
C SER A 374 -36.33 -15.73 15.14
N LEU A 375 -37.33 -14.86 15.32
CA LEU A 375 -37.16 -13.56 15.97
C LEU A 375 -36.91 -13.72 17.47
N ASP A 376 -37.59 -14.64 18.14
CA ASP A 376 -37.37 -14.95 19.55
C ASP A 376 -35.98 -15.54 19.79
N GLU A 377 -35.51 -16.46 18.93
CA GLU A 377 -34.13 -16.98 18.99
C GLU A 377 -33.09 -15.88 18.78
N ALA A 378 -33.32 -14.96 17.84
CA ALA A 378 -32.42 -13.84 17.59
C ALA A 378 -32.35 -12.87 18.79
N GLN A 379 -33.49 -12.57 19.42
CA GLN A 379 -33.55 -11.74 20.61
C GLN A 379 -32.85 -12.39 21.81
N GLN A 380 -32.99 -13.70 21.98
CA GLN A 380 -32.29 -14.44 23.03
C GLN A 380 -30.76 -14.43 22.82
N ARG A 381 -30.30 -14.54 21.56
CA ARG A 381 -28.87 -14.45 21.21
C ARG A 381 -28.28 -13.07 21.42
N ILE A 382 -29.05 -12.01 21.15
CA ILE A 382 -28.66 -10.63 21.44
C ILE A 382 -28.51 -10.45 22.96
N LYS A 383 -29.46 -10.96 23.75
CA LYS A 383 -29.39 -10.88 25.21
C LYS A 383 -28.21 -11.64 25.81
N GLU A 384 -27.89 -12.83 25.28
CA GLU A 384 -26.68 -13.57 25.65
C GLU A 384 -25.39 -12.83 25.26
N LEU A 385 -25.38 -12.15 24.10
CA LEU A 385 -24.24 -11.34 23.66
C LEU A 385 -24.06 -10.09 24.53
N GLU A 386 -25.15 -9.43 24.95
CA GLU A 386 -25.13 -8.29 25.88
C GLU A 386 -24.63 -8.70 27.27
N GLU A 387 -25.06 -9.86 27.78
CA GLU A 387 -24.55 -10.41 29.04
C GLU A 387 -23.06 -10.76 28.94
N ARG A 388 -22.60 -11.34 27.81
CA ARG A 388 -21.18 -11.59 27.54
C ARG A 388 -20.38 -10.30 27.38
N LEU A 389 -20.96 -9.23 26.84
CA LEU A 389 -20.32 -7.91 26.76
C LEU A 389 -20.16 -7.28 28.14
N SER A 390 -21.17 -7.41 29.02
CA SER A 390 -21.10 -6.90 30.40
C SER A 390 -20.07 -7.66 31.26
N GLN A 391 -19.92 -8.97 31.03
CA GLN A 391 -18.86 -9.79 31.63
C GLN A 391 -17.46 -9.48 31.08
N LYS A 392 -17.34 -9.05 29.81
CA LYS A 392 -16.08 -8.55 29.23
C LYS A 392 -15.71 -7.16 29.77
N SER A 393 -16.69 -6.27 29.95
CA SER A 393 -16.48 -4.92 30.47
C SER A 393 -16.01 -4.91 31.94
N SER A 394 -16.43 -5.91 32.73
CA SER A 394 -15.97 -6.10 34.12
C SER A 394 -14.58 -6.76 34.23
N ARG A 395 -14.11 -7.47 33.18
CA ARG A 395 -12.71 -7.94 33.06
C ARG A 395 -11.76 -6.89 32.46
N GLN A 396 -12.27 -5.89 31.75
CA GLN A 396 -11.47 -4.83 31.11
C GLN A 396 -10.97 -3.71 32.05
N VAL A 397 -11.34 -3.73 33.33
CA VAL A 397 -10.86 -2.74 34.33
C VAL A 397 -9.41 -3.03 34.80
N ASN A 398 -8.81 -4.16 34.42
CA ASN A 398 -7.36 -4.39 34.55
C ASN A 398 -6.69 -4.31 33.17
N ARG A 399 -6.69 -3.12 32.56
CA ARG A 399 -5.88 -2.84 31.37
C ARG A 399 -4.41 -2.76 31.81
N ALA A 400 -3.71 -3.89 31.68
CA ALA A 400 -2.26 -3.94 31.74
C ALA A 400 -1.68 -2.89 30.77
N GLN A 401 -0.69 -2.16 31.29
CA GLN A 401 0.09 -1.15 30.58
C GLN A 401 0.58 -1.70 29.24
N VAL A 402 0.06 -1.18 28.13
CA VAL A 402 0.72 -1.30 26.83
C VAL A 402 1.93 -0.39 26.90
N LYS A 403 3.12 -0.98 27.05
CA LYS A 403 4.39 -0.26 26.96
C LYS A 403 4.56 0.21 25.51
N ASP A 404 4.65 1.52 25.32
CA ASP A 404 5.23 2.12 24.13
C ASP A 404 6.63 1.54 23.92
N TYR A 405 6.87 0.89 22.78
CA TYR A 405 8.24 0.73 22.29
C TYR A 405 8.68 2.07 21.73
N ASP A 406 9.24 2.90 22.60
CA ASP A 406 10.07 4.04 22.26
C ASP A 406 11.32 3.51 21.52
N VAL A 407 11.47 3.87 20.24
CA VAL A 407 12.72 3.67 19.50
C VAL A 407 13.22 5.05 19.07
N SER A 408 13.59 5.83 20.07
CA SER A 408 14.57 6.90 19.93
C SER A 408 15.97 6.33 20.23
N TYR A 409 16.87 6.35 19.25
CA TYR A 409 18.29 6.46 19.54
C TYR A 409 18.90 7.52 18.62
N SER A 410 19.09 8.68 19.21
CA SER A 410 20.02 9.69 18.72
C SER A 410 21.41 9.32 19.22
N GLY A 411 22.38 9.29 18.31
CA GLY A 411 23.76 8.99 18.64
C GLY A 411 24.69 9.56 17.59
N LYS A 412 24.88 10.88 17.59
CA LYS A 412 26.13 11.45 17.10
C LYS A 412 27.14 11.33 18.23
N GLY A 413 28.03 10.36 18.11
CA GLY A 413 29.22 10.20 18.92
C GLY A 413 30.07 9.11 18.28
N SER A 414 31.28 9.43 17.86
CA SER A 414 32.29 8.44 17.52
C SER A 414 32.50 7.54 18.74
N LEU A 415 32.08 6.28 18.66
CA LEU A 415 32.15 5.29 19.73
C LEU A 415 32.80 4.03 19.18
N GLU A 416 33.87 3.58 19.83
CA GLU A 416 34.45 2.25 19.63
C GLU A 416 33.34 1.20 19.83
N LEU A 417 33.00 0.42 18.80
CA LEU A 417 31.99 -0.64 18.90
C LEU A 417 32.50 -1.78 19.79
N GLY A 418 32.03 -1.83 21.03
CA GLY A 418 32.05 -3.06 21.81
C GLY A 418 31.14 -4.10 21.14
N HIS A 419 31.72 -5.16 20.59
CA HIS A 419 31.01 -6.35 20.10
C HIS A 419 30.38 -7.15 21.27
N GLU A 420 29.53 -6.52 22.09
CA GLU A 420 28.90 -7.21 23.21
C GLU A 420 27.66 -7.99 22.74
N LEU A 421 27.58 -9.26 23.14
CA LEU A 421 26.38 -10.09 23.01
C LEU A 421 25.69 -10.20 24.37
N PRO A 422 24.42 -10.63 24.43
CA PRO A 422 23.75 -11.00 25.68
C PRO A 422 24.55 -12.05 26.48
N SER A 423 24.08 -12.41 27.68
CA SER A 423 24.75 -13.48 28.43
C SER A 423 24.74 -14.80 27.65
N GLN A 424 25.72 -15.68 27.90
CA GLN A 424 25.81 -16.97 27.20
C GLN A 424 24.52 -17.78 27.34
N HIS A 425 23.90 -17.76 28.51
CA HIS A 425 22.62 -18.45 28.76
C HIS A 425 21.48 -17.90 27.87
N GLU A 426 21.35 -16.57 27.76
CA GLU A 426 20.34 -15.95 26.89
C GLU A 426 20.58 -16.28 25.42
N VAL A 427 21.84 -16.22 24.97
CA VAL A 427 22.19 -16.55 23.58
C VAL A 427 21.92 -18.03 23.28
N LEU A 428 22.33 -18.96 24.15
CA LEU A 428 22.06 -20.38 23.96
C LEU A 428 20.55 -20.69 23.94
N SER A 429 19.75 -20.01 24.77
CA SER A 429 18.29 -20.14 24.73
C SER A 429 17.72 -19.68 23.38
N GLY A 430 18.13 -18.51 22.89
CA GLY A 430 17.74 -18.00 21.58
C GLY A 430 18.17 -18.91 20.42
N VAL A 431 19.41 -19.42 20.46
CA VAL A 431 19.94 -20.37 19.47
C VAL A 431 19.15 -21.68 19.49
N ASN A 432 18.81 -22.22 20.66
CA ASN A 432 17.97 -23.41 20.76
C ASN A 432 16.58 -23.19 20.17
N LYS A 433 15.98 -22.01 20.42
CA LYS A 433 14.69 -21.64 19.80
C LYS A 433 14.81 -21.55 18.27
N PHE A 434 15.87 -20.92 17.76
CA PHE A 434 16.15 -20.89 16.31
C PHE A 434 16.29 -22.30 15.72
N LEU A 435 17.08 -23.16 16.37
CA LEU A 435 17.36 -24.52 15.90
C LEU A 435 16.12 -25.41 15.86
N THR A 436 15.17 -25.21 16.79
CA THR A 436 13.92 -25.98 16.89
C THR A 436 12.76 -25.41 16.10
N THR A 437 12.89 -24.19 15.54
CA THR A 437 11.86 -23.53 14.76
C THR A 437 12.31 -23.32 13.31
N PHE A 438 13.00 -22.21 13.03
CA PHE A 438 13.40 -21.83 11.68
C PHE A 438 14.37 -22.82 11.04
N ASN A 439 15.42 -23.22 11.76
CA ASN A 439 16.48 -24.07 11.19
C ASN A 439 16.00 -25.49 10.91
N THR A 440 14.91 -25.94 11.54
CA THR A 440 14.27 -27.23 11.27
C THR A 440 13.71 -27.27 9.84
N ILE A 441 13.05 -26.20 9.40
CA ILE A 441 12.38 -26.12 8.09
C ILE A 441 13.31 -25.63 6.97
N LEU A 442 14.21 -24.70 7.29
CA LEU A 442 15.20 -24.12 6.38
C LEU A 442 16.57 -24.19 7.07
N PRO A 443 17.31 -25.30 6.87
CA PRO A 443 18.55 -25.59 7.60
C PRO A 443 19.71 -24.72 7.12
N LEU A 444 19.70 -23.45 7.56
CA LEU A 444 20.69 -22.43 7.19
C LEU A 444 22.04 -22.67 7.85
N PHE A 445 22.05 -23.18 9.08
CA PHE A 445 23.26 -23.49 9.83
C PHE A 445 23.29 -24.96 10.25
N ASP A 446 24.48 -25.55 10.28
CA ASP A 446 24.70 -26.81 10.99
C ASP A 446 24.56 -26.60 12.53
N PRO A 447 23.70 -27.38 13.22
CA PRO A 447 23.46 -27.19 14.65
C PRO A 447 24.72 -27.30 15.52
N GLN A 448 25.59 -28.27 15.24
CA GLN A 448 26.78 -28.52 16.04
C GLN A 448 27.83 -27.43 15.84
N ARG A 449 28.07 -27.02 14.60
CA ARG A 449 28.99 -25.92 14.29
C ARG A 449 28.49 -24.59 14.83
N LEU A 450 27.20 -24.30 14.76
CA LEU A 450 26.64 -23.08 15.33
C LEU A 450 26.83 -23.03 16.85
N LEU A 451 26.49 -24.11 17.57
CA LEU A 451 26.69 -24.19 19.02
C LEU A 451 28.18 -24.09 19.39
N SER A 452 29.06 -24.75 18.63
CA SER A 452 30.51 -24.66 18.83
C SER A 452 31.02 -23.21 18.67
N ARG A 453 30.54 -22.48 17.67
CA ARG A 453 30.88 -21.05 17.47
C ARG A 453 30.40 -20.18 18.63
N VAL A 454 29.19 -20.40 19.11
CA VAL A 454 28.64 -19.68 20.28
C VAL A 454 29.48 -19.97 21.52
N ASN A 455 29.81 -21.23 21.82
CA ASN A 455 30.63 -21.57 22.98
C ASN A 455 32.03 -20.96 22.87
N THR A 456 32.66 -21.08 21.70
CA THR A 456 33.99 -20.49 21.44
C THR A 456 33.99 -18.97 21.62
N TRP A 457 32.91 -18.28 21.23
CA TRP A 457 32.75 -16.83 21.42
C TRP A 457 32.86 -16.39 22.89
N TYR A 458 32.28 -17.16 23.81
CA TYR A 458 32.32 -16.86 25.25
C TYR A 458 33.58 -17.39 25.93
N GLU A 459 34.05 -18.58 25.54
CA GLU A 459 35.25 -19.21 26.13
C GLU A 459 36.56 -18.54 25.71
N ARG A 460 36.62 -18.00 24.48
CA ARG A 460 37.85 -17.45 23.89
C ARG A 460 37.66 -16.01 23.38
N PRO A 461 37.58 -15.00 24.26
CA PRO A 461 37.38 -13.61 23.85
C PRO A 461 38.41 -13.08 22.84
N HIS A 462 39.63 -13.61 22.87
CA HIS A 462 40.72 -13.23 21.97
C HIS A 462 40.54 -13.75 20.52
N GLN A 463 39.64 -14.71 20.29
CA GLN A 463 39.36 -15.31 18.97
C GLN A 463 38.06 -14.77 18.34
N ARG A 464 37.44 -13.76 18.97
CA ARG A 464 36.21 -13.13 18.47
C ARG A 464 36.46 -12.43 17.13
N ASN A 465 35.52 -12.60 16.21
CA ASN A 465 35.54 -11.97 14.90
C ASN A 465 34.15 -11.46 14.50
N THR A 466 34.15 -10.49 13.58
CA THR A 466 32.93 -9.81 13.11
C THR A 466 31.90 -10.75 12.51
N SER A 467 32.33 -11.71 11.67
CA SER A 467 31.45 -12.70 11.03
C SER A 467 30.67 -13.54 12.04
N THR A 468 31.34 -14.02 13.10
CA THR A 468 30.70 -14.82 14.15
C THR A 468 29.72 -13.99 14.96
N TRP A 469 30.09 -12.74 15.28
CA TRP A 469 29.21 -11.82 15.98
C TRP A 469 27.94 -11.52 15.18
N ALA A 470 28.08 -11.20 13.90
CA ALA A 470 26.96 -10.90 13.02
C ALA A 470 26.05 -12.11 12.81
N ALA A 471 26.64 -13.30 12.59
CA ALA A 471 25.89 -14.55 12.47
C ALA A 471 25.05 -14.85 13.72
N ILE A 472 25.62 -14.68 14.92
CA ILE A 472 24.87 -14.87 16.17
C ILE A 472 23.71 -13.87 16.27
N ASN A 473 23.93 -12.60 15.93
CA ASN A 473 22.85 -11.60 15.92
C ASN A 473 21.74 -11.96 14.90
N VAL A 474 22.07 -12.44 13.71
CA VAL A 474 21.07 -12.91 12.73
C VAL A 474 20.28 -14.10 13.27
N VAL A 475 20.95 -15.08 13.88
CA VAL A 475 20.31 -16.23 14.53
C VAL A 475 19.35 -15.78 15.64
N LEU A 476 19.78 -14.86 16.50
CA LEU A 476 18.93 -14.32 17.56
C LEU A 476 17.75 -13.53 16.98
N SER A 477 17.95 -12.74 15.92
CA SER A 477 16.86 -12.04 15.27
C SER A 477 15.80 -13.01 14.70
N LEU A 478 16.24 -14.07 14.02
CA LEU A 478 15.36 -15.13 13.51
C LEU A 478 14.65 -15.91 14.63
N ALA A 479 15.33 -16.15 15.76
CA ALA A 479 14.72 -16.74 16.95
C ALA A 479 13.62 -15.85 17.53
N TYR A 480 13.92 -14.56 17.74
CA TYR A 480 13.04 -13.59 18.38
C TYR A 480 11.79 -13.26 17.56
N ARG A 481 11.79 -13.58 16.25
CA ARG A 481 10.57 -13.59 15.42
C ARG A 481 9.55 -14.63 15.88
N HIS A 482 9.99 -15.75 16.46
CA HIS A 482 9.14 -16.88 16.87
C HIS A 482 8.89 -16.94 18.39
N ILE A 483 9.49 -16.02 19.15
CA ILE A 483 9.24 -15.89 20.58
C ILE A 483 8.03 -14.94 20.74
N PRO A 484 7.02 -15.29 21.57
CA PRO A 484 5.93 -14.37 21.91
C PRO A 484 6.46 -13.11 22.61
N ASP A 485 5.84 -11.94 22.39
CA ASP A 485 6.32 -10.68 22.98
C ASP A 485 6.35 -10.71 24.53
N GLU A 486 5.47 -11.49 25.14
CA GLU A 486 5.38 -11.69 26.59
C GLU A 486 6.61 -12.43 27.18
N GLU A 487 7.25 -13.28 26.38
CA GLU A 487 8.44 -14.06 26.77
C GLU A 487 9.75 -13.31 26.46
N LYS A 488 9.70 -12.17 25.75
CA LYS A 488 10.89 -11.43 25.35
C LYS A 488 11.41 -10.55 26.49
N PRO A 489 12.73 -10.57 26.76
CA PRO A 489 13.34 -9.54 27.60
C PRO A 489 13.08 -8.14 27.01
N PRO A 490 12.71 -7.12 27.81
CA PRO A 490 12.34 -5.79 27.30
C PRO A 490 13.41 -5.10 26.45
N LYS A 491 14.68 -5.48 26.66
CA LYS A 491 15.85 -4.92 25.98
C LYS A 491 16.02 -5.44 24.55
N TYR A 492 15.49 -6.62 24.23
CA TYR A 492 15.84 -7.34 23.00
C TYR A 492 14.61 -7.54 22.10
N SER A 493 14.80 -7.29 20.82
CA SER A 493 13.77 -7.46 19.79
C SER A 493 14.39 -8.00 18.50
N THR A 494 13.54 -8.49 17.59
CA THR A 494 13.96 -8.87 16.22
C THR A 494 14.74 -7.75 15.54
N LEU A 495 14.24 -6.51 15.64
CA LEU A 495 14.86 -5.33 15.03
C LEU A 495 16.19 -4.96 15.70
N TYR A 496 16.30 -5.11 17.02
CA TYR A 496 17.56 -4.84 17.74
C TYR A 496 18.70 -5.69 17.19
N PHE A 497 18.53 -7.02 17.15
CA PHE A 497 19.58 -7.92 16.66
C PHE A 497 19.81 -7.76 15.14
N MET A 498 18.77 -7.46 14.37
CA MET A 498 18.93 -7.15 12.94
C MET A 498 19.82 -5.92 12.72
N ASN A 499 19.57 -4.83 13.45
CA ASN A 499 20.36 -3.60 13.34
C ASN A 499 21.82 -3.82 13.77
N MET A 500 22.06 -4.67 14.78
CA MET A 500 23.40 -5.07 15.17
C MET A 500 24.12 -5.80 14.04
N ALA A 501 23.49 -6.81 13.43
CA ALA A 501 24.11 -7.51 12.30
C ALA A 501 24.32 -6.58 11.09
N GLN A 502 23.40 -5.66 10.82
CA GLN A 502 23.50 -4.70 9.72
C GLN A 502 24.62 -3.66 9.91
N SER A 503 25.03 -3.35 11.14
CA SER A 503 26.06 -2.33 11.39
C SER A 503 27.43 -2.71 10.83
N VAL A 504 27.67 -4.01 10.63
CA VAL A 504 28.92 -4.57 10.09
C VAL A 504 28.75 -5.17 8.69
N LEU A 505 27.63 -4.88 8.03
CA LEU A 505 27.30 -5.45 6.73
C LEU A 505 28.35 -5.13 5.66
N ASN A 506 28.87 -3.90 5.64
CA ASN A 506 29.92 -3.50 4.69
C ASN A 506 31.21 -4.29 4.90
N ASP A 507 31.58 -4.56 6.15
CA ASP A 507 32.78 -5.34 6.47
C ASP A 507 32.64 -6.79 5.97
N ILE A 508 31.45 -7.37 6.13
CA ILE A 508 31.12 -8.73 5.66
C ILE A 508 31.11 -8.79 4.12
N MET A 509 30.60 -7.75 3.45
CA MET A 509 30.51 -7.70 1.98
C MET A 509 31.85 -7.47 1.29
N LEU A 510 32.72 -6.65 1.90
CA LEU A 510 33.98 -6.23 1.28
C LEU A 510 35.19 -7.06 1.72
N GLY A 511 35.06 -7.85 2.79
CA GLY A 511 36.11 -8.75 3.27
C GLY A 511 36.24 -10.05 2.48
N ASP A 512 37.22 -10.88 2.85
CA ASP A 512 37.37 -12.24 2.34
C ASP A 512 36.18 -13.11 2.79
N SER A 513 35.15 -13.19 1.96
CA SER A 513 33.90 -13.83 2.33
C SER A 513 34.05 -15.33 2.53
N ASN A 514 33.50 -15.83 3.62
CA ASN A 514 33.41 -17.26 3.93
C ASN A 514 31.95 -17.73 4.00
N LEU A 515 31.72 -19.02 4.24
CA LEU A 515 30.37 -19.59 4.31
C LEU A 515 29.49 -18.90 5.35
N LEU A 516 30.07 -18.50 6.49
CA LEU A 516 29.35 -17.84 7.59
C LEU A 516 28.85 -16.45 7.18
N ASP A 517 29.63 -15.73 6.36
CA ASP A 517 29.24 -14.43 5.81
C ASP A 517 28.05 -14.58 4.86
N VAL A 518 28.07 -15.59 3.98
CA VAL A 518 26.94 -15.93 3.11
C VAL A 518 25.71 -16.30 3.95
N GLN A 519 25.86 -17.16 4.96
CA GLN A 519 24.78 -17.53 5.89
C GLN A 519 24.19 -16.30 6.59
N THR A 520 25.04 -15.37 7.01
CA THR A 520 24.63 -14.13 7.69
C THR A 520 23.81 -13.25 6.76
N ILE A 521 24.27 -13.00 5.53
CA ILE A 521 23.53 -12.19 4.56
C ILE A 521 22.23 -12.90 4.15
N VAL A 522 22.26 -14.21 3.90
CA VAL A 522 21.04 -15.00 3.60
C VAL A 522 20.03 -14.87 4.75
N GLY A 523 20.46 -14.99 6.00
CA GLY A 523 19.58 -14.81 7.17
C GLY A 523 19.04 -13.37 7.30
N MET A 524 19.80 -12.34 6.93
CA MET A 524 19.30 -10.97 6.80
C MET A 524 18.22 -10.86 5.70
N VAL A 525 18.44 -11.50 4.54
CA VAL A 525 17.43 -11.53 3.47
C VAL A 525 16.15 -12.22 3.93
N VAL A 526 16.24 -13.32 4.67
CA VAL A 526 15.08 -13.99 5.30
C VAL A 526 14.31 -13.02 6.22
N LEU A 527 15.04 -12.17 6.95
CA LEU A 527 14.42 -11.20 7.83
C LEU A 527 13.71 -10.09 7.02
N LEU A 528 14.38 -9.55 6.01
CA LEU A 528 13.92 -8.42 5.20
C LEU A 528 12.85 -8.78 4.17
N GLN A 529 12.79 -10.00 3.64
CA GLN A 529 11.69 -10.39 2.74
C GLN A 529 10.32 -10.36 3.44
N ALA A 530 10.32 -10.38 4.77
CA ALA A 530 9.12 -10.38 5.59
C ALA A 530 8.77 -8.98 6.12
N THR A 531 9.32 -7.92 5.53
CA THR A 531 8.94 -6.53 5.78
C THR A 531 8.03 -5.98 4.68
N SER A 532 7.38 -4.84 4.94
CA SER A 532 6.53 -4.15 3.96
C SER A 532 7.33 -3.59 2.78
N ASP A 533 8.56 -3.14 3.02
CA ASP A 533 9.49 -2.74 1.97
C ASP A 533 10.40 -3.91 1.59
N LEU A 534 10.32 -4.35 0.32
CA LEU A 534 11.16 -5.41 -0.23
C LEU A 534 12.45 -4.91 -0.88
N LYS A 535 12.65 -3.59 -1.00
CA LYS A 535 13.86 -3.02 -1.62
C LYS A 535 15.14 -3.50 -0.94
N PRO A 536 15.26 -3.53 0.40
CA PRO A 536 16.48 -4.00 1.06
C PRO A 536 16.76 -5.49 0.79
N ALA A 537 15.72 -6.34 0.79
CA ALA A 537 15.87 -7.76 0.47
C ALA A 537 16.31 -7.95 -0.99
N SER A 538 15.71 -7.19 -1.91
CA SER A 538 16.02 -7.22 -3.35
C SER A 538 17.43 -6.74 -3.66
N ALA A 539 17.98 -5.82 -2.86
CA ALA A 539 19.35 -5.35 -3.01
C ALA A 539 20.39 -6.33 -2.42
N LEU A 540 20.02 -7.10 -1.39
CA LEU A 540 20.93 -8.02 -0.69
C LEU A 540 20.99 -9.42 -1.29
N ILE A 541 19.89 -9.93 -1.85
CA ILE A 541 19.88 -11.27 -2.44
C ILE A 541 20.89 -11.45 -3.61
N PRO A 542 21.13 -10.47 -4.51
CA PRO A 542 22.18 -10.58 -5.52
C PRO A 542 23.58 -10.67 -4.91
N ILE A 543 23.81 -9.96 -3.79
CA ILE A 543 25.09 -9.97 -3.10
C ILE A 543 25.32 -11.34 -2.46
N ALA A 544 24.32 -11.89 -1.77
CA ALA A 544 24.38 -13.23 -1.21
C ALA A 544 24.70 -14.30 -2.27
N LEU A 545 24.00 -14.25 -3.42
CA LEU A 545 24.25 -15.17 -4.53
C LEU A 545 25.63 -14.97 -5.16
N ARG A 546 26.10 -13.73 -5.30
CA ARG A 546 27.45 -13.44 -5.82
C ARG A 546 28.54 -14.01 -4.92
N LEU A 547 28.39 -13.90 -3.61
CA LEU A 547 29.33 -14.48 -2.65
C LEU A 547 29.25 -16.01 -2.63
N ALA A 548 28.05 -16.58 -2.70
CA ALA A 548 27.85 -18.02 -2.88
C ALA A 548 28.51 -18.55 -4.16
N HIS A 549 28.51 -17.76 -5.24
CA HIS A 549 29.23 -18.05 -6.48
C HIS A 549 30.73 -17.99 -6.32
N GLY A 550 31.25 -16.98 -5.62
CA GLY A 550 32.67 -16.87 -5.29
C GLY A 550 33.17 -18.10 -4.52
N LEU A 551 32.33 -18.64 -3.63
CA LEU A 551 32.56 -19.88 -2.88
C LEU A 551 32.17 -21.15 -3.66
N ARG A 552 31.71 -21.03 -4.90
CA ARG A 552 31.29 -22.12 -5.80
C ARG A 552 30.22 -23.05 -5.22
N LEU A 553 29.35 -22.55 -4.33
CA LEU A 553 28.33 -23.35 -3.64
C LEU A 553 27.30 -23.99 -4.59
N HIS A 554 27.17 -23.48 -5.82
CA HIS A 554 26.28 -24.02 -6.87
C HIS A 554 26.89 -25.18 -7.66
N THR A 555 28.15 -25.56 -7.39
CA THR A 555 28.89 -26.57 -8.16
C THR A 555 29.22 -27.82 -7.38
N ARG A 556 29.17 -29.00 -8.02
CA ARG A 556 29.65 -30.26 -7.41
C ARG A 556 31.13 -30.21 -7.05
N SER A 557 31.94 -29.51 -7.86
CA SER A 557 33.38 -29.39 -7.67
C SER A 557 33.79 -28.76 -6.32
N ASN A 558 32.90 -27.97 -5.73
CA ASN A 558 33.14 -27.35 -4.42
C ASN A 558 33.19 -28.37 -3.27
N SER A 559 32.56 -29.53 -3.43
CA SER A 559 32.35 -30.51 -2.36
C SER A 559 33.30 -31.71 -2.43
N GLU A 560 34.14 -31.81 -3.47
CA GLU A 560 35.01 -32.96 -3.73
C GLU A 560 36.01 -33.27 -2.61
N HIS A 561 36.43 -32.24 -1.85
CA HIS A 561 37.45 -32.35 -0.81
C HIS A 561 36.90 -32.14 0.61
N LEU A 562 35.58 -31.97 0.76
CA LEU A 562 34.94 -31.62 2.02
C LEU A 562 34.29 -32.86 2.66
N GLY A 563 34.11 -32.82 3.98
CA GLY A 563 33.32 -33.84 4.68
C GLY A 563 31.84 -33.80 4.24
N ALA A 564 31.13 -34.92 4.38
CA ALA A 564 29.73 -35.03 3.98
C ALA A 564 28.82 -33.98 4.65
N SER A 565 28.98 -33.75 5.96
CA SER A 565 28.22 -32.74 6.72
C SER A 565 28.53 -31.31 6.26
N GLU A 566 29.76 -31.00 5.86
CA GLU A 566 30.11 -29.68 5.33
C GLU A 566 29.58 -29.45 3.93
N SER A 567 29.64 -30.47 3.08
CA SER A 567 29.06 -30.43 1.74
C SER A 567 27.55 -30.18 1.81
N LEU A 568 26.84 -30.89 2.69
CA LEU A 568 25.40 -30.70 2.90
C LEU A 568 25.05 -29.29 3.40
N GLU A 569 25.83 -28.75 4.34
CA GLU A 569 25.61 -27.38 4.83
C GLU A 569 25.75 -26.36 3.68
N ARG A 570 26.80 -26.50 2.86
CA ARG A 570 27.05 -25.61 1.71
C ARG A 570 25.94 -25.66 0.67
N ASP A 571 25.51 -26.87 0.31
CA ASP A 571 24.42 -27.09 -0.64
C ASP A 571 23.11 -26.47 -0.12
N ARG A 572 22.81 -26.63 1.17
CA ARG A 572 21.62 -26.04 1.81
C ARG A 572 21.65 -24.52 1.79
N VAL A 573 22.78 -23.90 2.11
CA VAL A 573 22.93 -22.43 2.05
C VAL A 573 22.64 -21.90 0.65
N PHE A 574 23.18 -22.57 -0.39
CA PHE A 574 22.87 -22.21 -1.77
C PHE A 574 21.38 -22.38 -2.08
N TRP A 575 20.78 -23.52 -1.74
CA TRP A 575 19.36 -23.78 -2.01
C TRP A 575 18.42 -22.84 -1.26
N ILE A 576 18.78 -22.37 -0.05
CA ILE A 576 18.01 -21.33 0.67
C ILE A 576 18.13 -19.99 -0.07
N ALA A 577 19.32 -19.59 -0.49
CA ALA A 577 19.49 -18.39 -1.31
C ALA A 577 18.71 -18.49 -2.64
N TYR A 578 18.72 -19.67 -3.27
CA TYR A 578 17.94 -19.98 -4.47
C TYR A 578 16.44 -19.79 -4.23
N ILE A 579 15.89 -20.30 -3.12
CA ILE A 579 14.47 -20.09 -2.75
C ILE A 579 14.16 -18.60 -2.61
N LEU A 580 14.98 -17.87 -1.86
CA LEU A 580 14.77 -16.44 -1.59
C LEU A 580 14.79 -15.60 -2.87
N ASP A 581 15.70 -15.90 -3.80
CA ASP A 581 15.78 -15.25 -5.11
C ASP A 581 14.45 -15.35 -5.87
N ARG A 582 13.79 -16.52 -5.88
CA ARG A 582 12.50 -16.70 -6.58
C ARG A 582 11.33 -16.12 -5.81
N ASP A 583 11.33 -16.25 -4.48
CA ASP A 583 10.28 -15.67 -3.65
C ASP A 583 10.27 -14.14 -3.79
N ILE A 584 11.44 -13.49 -3.79
CA ILE A 584 11.58 -12.05 -4.00
C ILE A 584 11.22 -11.68 -5.45
N SER A 585 11.76 -12.38 -6.44
CA SER A 585 11.52 -12.12 -7.87
C SER A 585 10.03 -12.19 -8.24
N MET A 586 9.31 -13.19 -7.74
CA MET A 586 7.86 -13.32 -7.97
C MET A 586 7.06 -12.16 -7.38
N ARG A 587 7.51 -11.60 -6.24
CA ARG A 587 6.82 -10.50 -5.55
C ARG A 587 7.18 -9.13 -6.10
N THR A 588 8.40 -8.93 -6.57
CA THR A 588 8.88 -7.67 -7.17
C THR A 588 8.69 -7.61 -8.69
N LYS A 589 8.39 -8.76 -9.32
CA LYS A 589 8.36 -8.95 -10.77
C LYS A 589 9.70 -8.69 -11.47
N LEU A 590 10.79 -8.66 -10.71
CA LEU A 590 12.15 -8.60 -11.25
C LEU A 590 12.64 -10.01 -11.61
N PRO A 591 13.58 -10.15 -12.56
CA PRO A 591 14.08 -11.46 -12.97
C PRO A 591 14.90 -12.12 -11.86
N PRO A 592 14.75 -13.45 -11.66
CA PRO A 592 15.65 -14.22 -10.81
C PRO A 592 17.10 -14.05 -11.23
N ILE A 593 17.99 -13.90 -10.25
CA ILE A 593 19.41 -13.63 -10.49
C ILE A 593 20.14 -14.92 -10.86
N GLN A 594 19.79 -16.03 -10.20
CA GLN A 594 20.44 -17.32 -10.44
C GLN A 594 19.82 -18.00 -11.66
N SER A 595 20.61 -18.25 -12.71
CA SER A 595 20.19 -19.09 -13.83
C SER A 595 20.12 -20.57 -13.43
N GLN A 596 19.11 -21.29 -13.92
CA GLN A 596 18.99 -22.75 -13.72
C GLN A 596 20.12 -23.52 -14.40
N ASN A 597 20.61 -23.04 -15.55
CA ASN A 597 21.67 -23.69 -16.32
C ASN A 597 23.04 -23.65 -15.63
N ASP A 598 23.21 -22.75 -14.66
CA ASP A 598 24.46 -22.55 -13.94
C ASP A 598 24.53 -23.37 -12.64
N ILE A 599 23.57 -24.28 -12.40
CA ILE A 599 23.51 -25.11 -11.19
C ILE A 599 23.88 -26.54 -11.54
N SER A 600 24.86 -27.12 -10.83
CA SER A 600 25.22 -28.53 -11.02
C SER A 600 25.01 -29.41 -9.79
N ILE A 601 24.81 -28.84 -8.59
CA ILE A 601 24.48 -29.63 -7.41
C ILE A 601 23.10 -30.30 -7.53
N ASP A 602 22.95 -31.45 -6.86
CA ASP A 602 21.69 -32.19 -6.85
C ASP A 602 20.66 -31.53 -5.92
N TRP A 603 19.38 -31.86 -6.13
CA TRP A 603 18.32 -31.51 -5.18
C TRP A 603 18.61 -32.11 -3.79
N PRO A 604 18.13 -31.48 -2.70
CA PRO A 604 18.24 -32.08 -1.38
C PRO A 604 17.68 -33.51 -1.34
N SER A 605 18.35 -34.40 -0.60
CA SER A 605 17.85 -35.77 -0.41
C SER A 605 16.45 -35.75 0.19
N ALA A 606 15.56 -36.61 -0.31
CA ALA A 606 14.24 -36.80 0.28
C ALA A 606 14.30 -37.34 1.72
N THR A 607 15.32 -38.15 2.02
CA THR A 607 15.59 -38.73 3.34
C THR A 607 17.02 -38.39 3.76
N PRO A 608 17.26 -37.16 4.25
CA PRO A 608 18.59 -36.73 4.67
C PRO A 608 18.98 -37.43 5.99
N ALA A 609 20.23 -37.90 6.08
CA ALA A 609 20.70 -38.68 7.24
C ALA A 609 20.72 -37.92 8.57
N ASP A 610 20.72 -36.58 8.50
CA ASP A 610 20.69 -35.69 9.65
C ASP A 610 19.29 -35.08 9.90
N GLU A 611 18.27 -35.59 9.22
CA GLU A 611 16.87 -35.19 9.39
C GLU A 611 16.57 -33.72 9.07
N ALA A 612 17.52 -32.99 8.45
CA ALA A 612 17.34 -31.57 8.19
C ALA A 612 16.23 -31.33 7.15
N GLY A 613 15.26 -30.47 7.49
CA GLY A 613 14.08 -30.22 6.66
C GLY A 613 12.96 -31.24 6.83
N MET A 614 13.15 -32.30 7.63
CA MET A 614 12.13 -33.32 7.87
C MET A 614 11.12 -32.84 8.91
N LEU A 615 9.85 -32.97 8.57
CA LEU A 615 8.72 -32.74 9.46
C LEU A 615 7.98 -34.06 9.67
N TYR A 616 7.42 -34.21 10.87
CA TYR A 616 6.75 -35.41 11.32
C TYR A 616 5.37 -35.08 11.84
N THR A 617 4.42 -36.00 11.61
CA THR A 617 3.13 -35.96 12.30
C THR A 617 3.32 -36.20 13.81
N ALA A 618 2.35 -35.77 14.63
CA ALA A 618 2.47 -35.88 16.09
C ALA A 618 2.63 -37.33 16.59
N ASP A 619 2.13 -38.29 15.82
CA ASP A 619 2.25 -39.74 16.06
C ASP A 619 3.45 -40.38 15.35
N ASN A 620 4.28 -39.59 14.65
CA ASN A 620 5.38 -40.04 13.79
C ASN A 620 5.00 -41.08 12.72
N SER A 621 3.72 -41.17 12.34
CA SER A 621 3.26 -42.12 11.31
C SER A 621 3.64 -41.70 9.90
N SER A 622 3.78 -40.40 9.65
CA SER A 622 4.13 -39.83 8.34
C SER A 622 5.23 -38.78 8.47
N SER A 623 6.09 -38.71 7.45
CA SER A 623 7.17 -37.73 7.36
C SER A 623 7.11 -36.97 6.04
N PHE A 624 7.63 -35.75 6.05
CA PHE A 624 7.64 -34.87 4.90
C PHE A 624 8.88 -33.99 4.90
N ASN A 625 9.63 -34.00 3.80
CA ASN A 625 10.77 -33.14 3.63
C ASN A 625 10.34 -31.76 3.12
N PHE A 626 10.12 -30.84 4.06
CA PHE A 626 9.69 -29.48 3.78
C PHE A 626 10.73 -28.71 2.97
N PHE A 627 12.02 -28.89 3.28
CA PHE A 627 13.09 -28.18 2.61
C PHE A 627 13.16 -28.56 1.13
N LEU A 628 13.21 -29.86 0.81
CA LEU A 628 13.17 -30.36 -0.57
C LEU A 628 11.93 -29.84 -1.31
N SER A 629 10.77 -29.91 -0.68
CA SER A 629 9.52 -29.44 -1.28
C SER A 629 9.57 -27.93 -1.60
N ARG A 630 10.19 -27.11 -0.74
CA ARG A 630 10.44 -25.69 -1.01
C ARG A 630 11.38 -25.47 -2.18
N VAL A 631 12.47 -26.24 -2.30
CA VAL A 631 13.40 -26.07 -3.42
C VAL A 631 12.73 -26.44 -4.75
N GLN A 632 11.95 -27.53 -4.76
CA GLN A 632 11.15 -27.94 -5.93
C GLN A 632 10.12 -26.89 -6.33
N LEU A 633 9.42 -26.29 -5.35
CA LEU A 633 8.47 -25.23 -5.64
C LEU A 633 9.17 -23.95 -6.13
N ALA A 634 10.34 -23.61 -5.59
CA ALA A 634 11.14 -22.49 -6.08
C ALA A 634 11.62 -22.69 -7.52
N HIS A 635 11.86 -23.93 -7.95
CA HIS A 635 12.08 -24.24 -9.37
C HIS A 635 10.85 -23.92 -10.22
N ILE A 636 9.66 -24.38 -9.80
CA ILE A 636 8.41 -24.07 -10.50
C ILE A 636 8.15 -22.56 -10.54
N GLN A 637 8.48 -21.82 -9.47
CA GLN A 637 8.39 -20.35 -9.46
C GLN A 637 9.27 -19.70 -10.54
N GLY A 638 10.46 -20.25 -10.80
CA GLY A 638 11.32 -19.80 -11.90
C GLY A 638 10.68 -20.04 -13.27
N GLU A 639 10.13 -21.24 -13.50
CA GLU A 639 9.42 -21.57 -14.76
C GLU A 639 8.18 -20.68 -14.97
N VAL A 640 7.43 -20.39 -13.89
CA VAL A 640 6.30 -19.44 -13.93
C VAL A 640 6.78 -18.05 -14.33
N TYR A 641 7.88 -17.57 -13.76
CA TYR A 641 8.46 -16.28 -14.11
C TYR A 641 8.81 -16.22 -15.60
N GLU A 642 9.56 -17.19 -16.10
CA GLU A 642 9.99 -17.23 -17.51
C GLU A 642 8.81 -17.32 -18.48
N ALA A 643 7.78 -18.10 -18.17
CA ALA A 643 6.64 -18.26 -19.06
C ALA A 643 5.65 -17.07 -19.04
N MET A 644 5.49 -16.42 -17.88
CA MET A 644 4.39 -15.46 -17.67
C MET A 644 4.85 -14.01 -17.51
N LEU A 645 6.05 -13.78 -16.97
CA LEU A 645 6.54 -12.47 -16.55
C LEU A 645 7.75 -11.97 -17.37
N SER A 646 8.49 -12.87 -18.03
CA SER A 646 9.62 -12.54 -18.90
C SER A 646 9.21 -11.78 -20.16
N MET A 647 10.02 -10.81 -20.58
CA MET A 647 9.83 -10.03 -21.82
C MET A 647 10.46 -10.69 -23.06
N SER A 648 10.84 -11.98 -22.97
CA SER A 648 11.49 -12.69 -24.06
C SER A 648 10.64 -12.75 -25.35
N PRO A 649 11.23 -12.59 -26.55
CA PRO A 649 10.51 -12.77 -27.81
C PRO A 649 9.91 -14.17 -27.98
N THR A 650 10.46 -15.21 -27.34
CA THR A 650 9.88 -16.56 -27.31
C THR A 650 8.60 -16.64 -26.47
N ALA A 651 8.45 -15.77 -25.47
CA ALA A 651 7.22 -15.66 -24.69
C ALA A 651 6.08 -15.02 -25.51
N SER A 652 6.39 -14.31 -26.59
CA SER A 652 5.41 -13.64 -27.46
C SER A 652 4.67 -14.58 -28.43
N ASP A 653 5.17 -15.80 -28.65
CA ASP A 653 4.45 -16.82 -29.43
C ASP A 653 3.31 -17.43 -28.60
N VAL A 654 2.08 -17.30 -29.10
CA VAL A 654 0.85 -17.74 -28.42
C VAL A 654 0.83 -19.26 -28.21
N TYR A 655 1.38 -20.05 -29.14
CA TYR A 655 1.39 -21.51 -29.03
C TYR A 655 2.40 -21.98 -27.98
N VAL A 656 3.61 -21.44 -28.02
CA VAL A 656 4.67 -21.72 -27.02
C VAL A 656 4.18 -21.33 -25.62
N ARG A 657 3.48 -20.20 -25.49
CA ARG A 657 2.89 -19.77 -24.22
C ARG A 657 1.84 -20.75 -23.69
N LEU A 658 0.99 -21.31 -24.56
CA LEU A 658 -0.06 -22.24 -24.14
C LEU A 658 0.50 -23.60 -23.71
N ASP A 659 1.52 -24.09 -24.41
CA ASP A 659 2.24 -25.31 -24.03
C ASP A 659 2.96 -25.14 -22.70
N ASN A 660 3.66 -24.00 -22.49
CA ASN A 660 4.31 -23.67 -21.23
C ASN A 660 3.31 -23.59 -20.06
N VAL A 661 2.14 -22.95 -20.26
CA VAL A 661 1.08 -22.88 -19.24
C VAL A 661 0.59 -24.27 -18.85
N THR A 662 0.41 -25.15 -19.83
CA THR A 662 -0.05 -26.53 -19.59
C THR A 662 1.01 -27.33 -18.82
N GLN A 663 2.28 -27.20 -19.21
CA GLN A 663 3.41 -27.84 -18.51
C GLN A 663 3.51 -27.36 -17.06
N ILE A 664 3.40 -26.05 -16.81
CA ILE A 664 3.47 -25.50 -15.45
C ILE A 664 2.31 -25.99 -14.59
N HIS A 665 1.10 -26.08 -15.14
CA HIS A 665 -0.03 -26.70 -14.41
C HIS A 665 0.26 -28.15 -14.01
N GLN A 666 0.84 -28.94 -14.91
CA GLN A 666 1.26 -30.31 -14.60
C GLN A 666 2.32 -30.34 -13.50
N MET A 667 3.33 -29.47 -13.57
CA MET A 667 4.39 -29.38 -12.55
C MET A 667 3.82 -29.04 -11.17
N LEU A 668 2.86 -28.11 -11.10
CA LEU A 668 2.17 -27.74 -9.86
C LEU A 668 1.30 -28.89 -9.31
N ASP A 669 0.67 -29.67 -10.19
CA ASP A 669 -0.14 -30.82 -9.82
C ASP A 669 0.72 -31.97 -9.29
N ASP A 670 1.81 -32.29 -10.00
CA ASP A 670 2.77 -33.31 -9.59
C ASP A 670 3.45 -32.94 -8.27
N TRP A 671 3.75 -31.65 -8.07
CA TRP A 671 4.28 -31.16 -6.81
C TRP A 671 3.28 -31.32 -5.66
N LEU A 672 2.01 -30.95 -5.86
CA LEU A 672 0.99 -31.08 -4.83
C LEU A 672 0.71 -32.56 -4.50
N ALA A 673 0.72 -33.44 -5.51
CA ALA A 673 0.52 -34.88 -5.35
C ALA A 673 1.65 -35.58 -4.56
N ARG A 674 2.85 -34.97 -4.47
CA ARG A 674 3.95 -35.47 -3.65
C ARG A 674 3.79 -35.15 -2.16
N ILE A 675 2.84 -34.29 -1.78
CA ILE A 675 2.59 -33.96 -0.37
C ILE A 675 1.65 -35.01 0.22
N PRO A 676 2.05 -35.71 1.31
CA PRO A 676 1.18 -36.68 1.97
C PRO A 676 -0.09 -36.03 2.52
N PHE A 677 -1.17 -36.82 2.62
CA PHE A 677 -2.48 -36.32 3.05
C PHE A 677 -2.44 -35.69 4.46
N GLU A 678 -1.61 -36.20 5.34
CA GLU A 678 -1.39 -35.74 6.71
C GLU A 678 -0.82 -34.31 6.76
N PHE A 679 -0.20 -33.87 5.67
CA PHE A 679 0.33 -32.52 5.50
C PHE A 679 -0.53 -31.66 4.56
N SER A 680 -1.73 -32.13 4.17
CA SER A 680 -2.72 -31.35 3.43
C SER A 680 -3.18 -30.13 4.23
N PRO A 681 -3.71 -29.06 3.59
CA PRO A 681 -4.19 -27.88 4.30
C PRO A 681 -5.22 -28.20 5.39
N SER A 682 -6.14 -29.14 5.12
CA SER A 682 -7.15 -29.59 6.09
C SER A 682 -6.56 -30.35 7.28
N ALA A 683 -5.59 -31.25 7.04
CA ALA A 683 -4.97 -32.02 8.11
C ALA A 683 -4.11 -31.13 9.02
N ILE A 684 -3.32 -30.22 8.42
CA ILE A 684 -2.52 -29.24 9.17
C ILE A 684 -3.41 -28.32 10.01
N THR A 685 -4.53 -27.86 9.44
CA THR A 685 -5.53 -27.06 10.16
C THR A 685 -6.03 -27.78 11.41
N GLN A 686 -6.39 -29.06 11.29
CA GLN A 686 -6.89 -29.89 12.39
C GLN A 686 -5.84 -30.23 13.45
N SER A 687 -4.55 -30.30 13.06
CA SER A 687 -3.48 -30.65 14.00
C SER A 687 -3.23 -29.62 15.11
N GLY A 688 -3.59 -28.35 14.88
CA GLY A 688 -3.38 -27.25 15.84
C GLY A 688 -1.91 -26.90 16.13
N ASN A 689 -0.95 -27.48 15.41
CA ASN A 689 0.46 -27.17 15.62
C ASN A 689 0.84 -25.83 14.96
N ALA A 690 0.94 -24.77 15.75
CA ALA A 690 1.19 -23.41 15.27
C ALA A 690 2.43 -23.28 14.36
N ASN A 691 3.52 -24.01 14.66
CA ASN A 691 4.74 -23.97 13.84
C ASN A 691 4.51 -24.62 12.46
N LEU A 692 3.82 -25.77 12.42
CA LEU A 692 3.46 -26.43 11.17
C LEU A 692 2.47 -25.59 10.37
N GLN A 693 1.40 -25.10 11.00
CA GLN A 693 0.41 -24.24 10.35
C GLN A 693 1.06 -23.02 9.71
N ARG A 694 2.00 -22.36 10.39
CA ARG A 694 2.75 -21.23 9.85
C ARG A 694 3.61 -21.64 8.64
N ALA A 695 4.40 -22.70 8.76
CA ALA A 695 5.30 -23.15 7.69
C ALA A 695 4.52 -23.57 6.44
N PHE A 696 3.47 -24.37 6.62
CA PHE A 696 2.58 -24.79 5.54
C PHE A 696 1.73 -23.65 4.99
N GLY A 697 1.37 -22.67 5.83
CA GLY A 697 0.73 -21.43 5.38
C GLY A 697 1.60 -20.70 4.35
N VAL A 698 2.90 -20.53 4.62
CA VAL A 698 3.82 -19.94 3.63
C VAL A 698 3.97 -20.84 2.40
N LEU A 699 4.11 -22.16 2.59
CA LEU A 699 4.31 -23.12 1.49
C LEU A 699 3.14 -23.14 0.49
N TYR A 700 1.92 -23.31 0.99
CA TYR A 700 0.72 -23.31 0.15
C TYR A 700 0.42 -21.92 -0.42
N SER A 701 0.83 -20.85 0.27
CA SER A 701 0.76 -19.49 -0.29
C SER A 701 1.62 -19.33 -1.54
N SER A 702 2.88 -19.82 -1.52
CA SER A 702 3.77 -19.78 -2.68
C SER A 702 3.22 -20.61 -3.85
N HIS A 703 2.66 -21.79 -3.57
CA HIS A 703 2.05 -22.66 -4.59
C HIS A 703 0.82 -22.01 -5.24
N LEU A 704 -0.09 -21.48 -4.42
CA LEU A 704 -1.31 -20.82 -4.90
C LEU A 704 -1.00 -19.52 -5.65
N THR A 705 0.07 -18.81 -5.27
CA THR A 705 0.57 -17.66 -6.05
C THR A 705 0.96 -18.10 -7.47
N CYS A 706 1.72 -19.19 -7.62
CA CYS A 706 2.06 -19.73 -8.93
C CYS A 706 0.81 -20.08 -9.74
N ARG A 707 -0.13 -20.83 -9.13
CA ARG A 707 -1.39 -21.23 -9.78
C ARG A 707 -2.19 -20.02 -10.25
N SER A 708 -2.36 -19.02 -9.40
CA SER A 708 -3.15 -17.81 -9.72
C SER A 708 -2.50 -16.94 -10.79
N VAL A 709 -1.17 -16.82 -10.80
CA VAL A 709 -0.43 -16.09 -11.86
C VAL A 709 -0.57 -16.79 -13.21
N VAL A 710 -0.39 -18.11 -13.26
CA VAL A 710 -0.55 -18.90 -14.50
C VAL A 710 -1.98 -18.81 -15.04
N CYS A 711 -2.98 -18.84 -14.15
CA CYS A 711 -4.38 -18.62 -14.51
C CYS A 711 -4.73 -17.16 -14.86
N LYS A 712 -3.80 -16.20 -14.68
CA LYS A 712 -4.04 -14.74 -14.75
C LYS A 712 -5.19 -14.27 -13.86
N ALA A 713 -5.34 -14.91 -12.70
CA ALA A 713 -6.41 -14.68 -11.72
C ALA A 713 -5.89 -14.13 -10.38
N HIS A 714 -4.64 -13.68 -10.32
CA HIS A 714 -4.09 -13.04 -9.14
C HIS A 714 -4.70 -11.63 -8.97
N ALA A 715 -5.06 -11.22 -7.74
CA ALA A 715 -5.80 -9.97 -7.51
C ALA A 715 -5.01 -8.70 -7.93
N MET A 716 -3.68 -8.80 -7.98
CA MET A 716 -2.80 -7.72 -8.43
C MET A 716 -2.51 -7.74 -9.94
N GLU A 717 -3.19 -8.61 -10.70
CA GLU A 717 -3.12 -8.63 -12.16
C GLU A 717 -3.94 -7.47 -12.74
N ALA A 718 -3.30 -6.64 -13.57
CA ALA A 718 -3.85 -5.34 -13.99
C ALA A 718 -5.22 -5.43 -14.65
N GLN A 719 -5.48 -6.52 -15.38
CA GLN A 719 -6.74 -6.72 -16.11
C GLN A 719 -7.76 -7.60 -15.37
N TRP A 720 -7.35 -8.36 -14.35
CA TRP A 720 -8.22 -9.38 -13.75
C TRP A 720 -9.44 -8.76 -13.04
N ILE A 721 -9.21 -7.92 -12.03
CA ILE A 721 -10.30 -7.26 -11.29
C ILE A 721 -11.19 -6.40 -12.21
N PRO A 722 -10.64 -5.54 -13.10
CA PRO A 722 -11.47 -4.80 -14.05
C PRO A 722 -12.32 -5.69 -14.96
N SER A 723 -11.78 -6.83 -15.42
CA SER A 723 -12.53 -7.77 -16.27
C SER A 723 -13.70 -8.41 -15.52
N LEU A 724 -13.52 -8.73 -14.24
CA LEU A 724 -14.60 -9.24 -13.38
C LEU A 724 -15.67 -8.18 -13.15
N GLN A 725 -15.29 -6.92 -12.94
CA GLN A 725 -16.23 -5.82 -12.74
C GLN A 725 -17.04 -5.54 -14.02
N ASP A 726 -16.39 -5.53 -15.18
CA ASP A 726 -17.05 -5.40 -16.48
C ASP A 726 -18.03 -6.55 -16.73
N PHE A 727 -17.61 -7.79 -16.50
CA PHE A 727 -18.49 -8.96 -16.59
C PHE A 727 -19.67 -8.85 -15.63
N GLY A 728 -19.43 -8.52 -14.36
CA GLY A 728 -20.46 -8.39 -13.34
C GLY A 728 -21.49 -7.32 -13.68
N ARG A 729 -21.06 -6.14 -14.14
CA ARG A 729 -21.97 -5.08 -14.59
C ARG A 729 -22.81 -5.51 -15.78
N LYS A 730 -22.19 -6.11 -16.81
CA LYS A 730 -22.92 -6.63 -17.98
C LYS A 730 -23.94 -7.70 -17.59
N ALA A 731 -23.57 -8.61 -16.70
CA ALA A 731 -24.45 -9.66 -16.22
C ALA A 731 -25.65 -9.10 -15.44
N VAL A 732 -25.42 -8.10 -14.58
CA VAL A 732 -26.48 -7.40 -13.86
C VAL A 732 -27.35 -6.54 -14.79
N GLU A 733 -26.81 -5.92 -15.83
CA GLU A 733 -27.58 -5.05 -16.74
C GLU A 733 -28.39 -5.84 -17.78
N GLN A 734 -27.80 -6.91 -18.33
CA GLN A 734 -28.35 -7.64 -19.49
C GLN A 734 -29.01 -8.97 -19.11
N GLY A 735 -28.88 -9.43 -17.86
CA GLY A 735 -29.41 -10.70 -17.39
C GLY A 735 -28.52 -11.88 -17.78
N ALA A 736 -29.03 -12.81 -18.59
CA ALA A 736 -28.32 -14.03 -18.97
C ALA A 736 -27.15 -13.74 -19.94
N VAL A 737 -26.00 -13.35 -19.38
CA VAL A 737 -24.74 -13.26 -20.11
C VAL A 737 -24.09 -14.63 -20.11
N THR A 738 -23.61 -15.08 -21.28
CA THR A 738 -22.84 -16.33 -21.37
C THR A 738 -21.60 -16.20 -20.49
N ALA A 739 -21.41 -17.13 -19.55
CA ALA A 739 -20.25 -17.12 -18.67
C ALA A 739 -18.95 -17.06 -19.50
N PRO A 740 -17.94 -16.29 -19.05
CA PRO A 740 -16.69 -16.19 -19.77
C PRO A 740 -16.04 -17.58 -19.82
N ARG A 741 -15.25 -17.82 -20.87
CA ARG A 741 -14.44 -19.04 -20.94
C ARG A 741 -13.46 -19.02 -19.76
N LEU A 742 -13.66 -19.95 -18.82
CA LEU A 742 -12.85 -20.04 -17.61
C LEU A 742 -11.38 -20.31 -17.98
N PRO A 743 -10.42 -19.73 -17.23
CA PRO A 743 -9.01 -20.05 -17.42
C PRO A 743 -8.74 -21.55 -17.33
N VAL A 744 -7.73 -22.02 -18.06
CA VAL A 744 -7.23 -23.39 -17.88
C VAL A 744 -6.83 -23.58 -16.42
N GLY A 745 -7.21 -24.71 -15.81
CA GLY A 745 -6.94 -24.98 -14.41
C GLY A 745 -7.84 -24.28 -13.39
N TRP A 746 -8.88 -23.53 -13.82
CA TRP A 746 -9.77 -22.78 -12.92
C TRP A 746 -10.34 -23.62 -11.76
N HIS A 747 -10.91 -24.80 -12.04
CA HIS A 747 -11.51 -25.63 -10.99
C HIS A 747 -10.50 -26.04 -9.90
N LYS A 748 -9.24 -26.29 -10.28
CA LYS A 748 -8.16 -26.60 -9.32
C LYS A 748 -7.80 -25.35 -8.51
N LEU A 749 -7.64 -24.20 -9.16
CA LEU A 749 -7.38 -22.93 -8.49
C LEU A 749 -8.44 -22.62 -7.42
N VAL A 750 -9.73 -22.77 -7.74
CA VAL A 750 -10.82 -22.52 -6.79
C VAL A 750 -10.83 -23.56 -5.66
N HIS A 751 -10.54 -24.84 -5.96
CA HIS A 751 -10.41 -25.87 -4.93
C HIS A 751 -9.27 -25.58 -3.94
N GLU A 752 -8.09 -25.29 -4.46
CA GLU A 752 -6.88 -24.96 -3.67
C GLU A 752 -7.07 -23.65 -2.88
N SER A 753 -7.78 -22.66 -3.45
CA SER A 753 -8.13 -21.42 -2.76
C SER A 753 -8.93 -21.66 -1.48
N ARG A 754 -9.91 -22.58 -1.50
CA ARG A 754 -10.69 -22.93 -0.30
C ARG A 754 -9.80 -23.50 0.80
N GLY A 755 -9.01 -24.53 0.46
CA GLY A 755 -8.13 -25.19 1.42
C GLY A 755 -7.09 -24.23 2.02
N TYR A 756 -6.57 -23.31 1.22
CA TYR A 756 -5.64 -22.29 1.71
C TYR A 756 -6.32 -21.25 2.61
N ILE A 757 -7.53 -20.79 2.29
CA ILE A 757 -8.27 -19.85 3.15
C ILE A 757 -8.58 -20.48 4.51
N GLU A 758 -9.02 -21.75 4.53
CA GLU A 758 -9.26 -22.50 5.77
C GLU A 758 -7.99 -22.57 6.64
N LEU A 759 -6.85 -22.94 6.03
CA LEU A 759 -5.56 -22.96 6.72
C LEU A 759 -5.14 -21.59 7.24
N PHE A 760 -5.30 -20.54 6.42
CA PHE A 760 -4.95 -19.18 6.80
C PHE A 760 -5.78 -18.70 7.99
N ILE A 761 -7.08 -18.96 7.99
CA ILE A 761 -7.98 -18.61 9.10
C ILE A 761 -7.54 -19.32 10.39
N ALA A 762 -7.20 -20.61 10.32
CA ALA A 762 -6.82 -21.44 11.46
C ALA A 762 -5.51 -21.07 12.16
N ILE A 763 -4.67 -20.23 11.54
CA ILE A 763 -3.42 -19.75 12.16
C ILE A 763 -3.75 -18.70 13.23
N ASP A 764 -3.63 -19.05 14.51
CA ASP A 764 -4.00 -18.17 15.62
C ASP A 764 -3.20 -16.85 15.67
N HIS A 765 -1.87 -16.93 15.53
CA HIS A 765 -0.99 -15.76 15.62
C HIS A 765 -0.36 -15.41 14.27
N LYS A 766 -0.89 -14.36 13.63
CA LYS A 766 -0.40 -13.83 12.35
C LYS A 766 0.48 -12.60 12.60
N ASP A 767 1.76 -12.81 12.89
CA ASP A 767 2.68 -11.68 13.03
C ASP A 767 2.86 -10.92 11.70
N PRO A 768 3.37 -9.67 11.74
CA PRO A 768 3.56 -8.87 10.53
C PRO A 768 4.38 -9.59 9.45
N ALA A 769 5.39 -10.37 9.84
CA ALA A 769 6.23 -11.10 8.89
C ALA A 769 5.43 -12.13 8.09
N PHE A 770 4.56 -12.91 8.76
CA PHE A 770 3.67 -13.85 8.07
C PHE A 770 2.68 -13.12 7.15
N ILE A 771 2.06 -12.05 7.65
CA ILE A 771 1.09 -11.25 6.89
C ILE A 771 1.72 -10.74 5.59
N TRP A 772 2.90 -10.10 5.67
CA TRP A 772 3.56 -9.53 4.48
C TRP A 772 3.98 -10.57 3.43
N MET A 773 4.20 -11.82 3.83
CA MET A 773 4.52 -12.90 2.90
C MET A 773 3.28 -13.53 2.25
N THR A 774 2.10 -13.48 2.89
CA THR A 774 0.99 -14.38 2.54
C THR A 774 -0.35 -13.69 2.27
N ALA A 775 -0.51 -12.42 2.66
CA ALA A 775 -1.76 -11.68 2.56
C ALA A 775 -2.26 -11.50 1.13
N CYS A 776 -1.38 -11.17 0.18
CA CYS A 776 -1.77 -11.00 -1.23
C CYS A 776 -2.40 -12.27 -1.82
N THR A 777 -1.85 -13.44 -1.46
CA THR A 777 -2.37 -14.74 -1.88
C THR A 777 -3.72 -15.02 -1.23
N TYR A 778 -3.87 -14.70 0.05
CA TYR A 778 -5.12 -14.90 0.78
C TYR A 778 -6.26 -14.06 0.19
N ILE A 779 -5.99 -12.80 -0.09
CA ILE A 779 -6.94 -11.91 -0.77
C ILE A 779 -7.23 -12.41 -2.18
N SER A 780 -6.21 -12.84 -2.95
CA SER A 780 -6.40 -13.38 -4.30
C SER A 780 -7.26 -14.66 -4.31
N ALA A 781 -7.06 -15.55 -3.33
CA ALA A 781 -7.85 -16.77 -3.17
C ALA A 781 -9.34 -16.43 -2.96
N ALA A 782 -9.62 -15.47 -2.08
CA ALA A 782 -10.99 -15.07 -1.76
C ALA A 782 -11.67 -14.29 -2.92
N VAL A 783 -10.89 -13.50 -3.68
CA VAL A 783 -11.35 -12.93 -4.97
C VAL A 783 -11.66 -14.05 -5.97
N CYS A 784 -10.86 -15.11 -6.04
CA CYS A 784 -11.14 -16.26 -6.92
C CYS A 784 -12.45 -16.97 -6.54
N LEU A 785 -12.74 -17.12 -5.24
CA LEU A 785 -14.04 -17.64 -4.78
C LEU A 785 -15.19 -16.71 -5.18
N THR A 786 -15.02 -15.40 -5.01
CA THR A 786 -16.03 -14.40 -5.43
C THR A 786 -16.29 -14.46 -6.94
N ALA A 787 -15.22 -14.56 -7.74
CA ALA A 787 -15.32 -14.75 -9.18
C ALA A 787 -16.00 -16.07 -9.54
N ASN A 788 -15.73 -17.15 -8.80
CA ASN A 788 -16.40 -18.44 -9.00
C ASN A 788 -17.91 -18.36 -8.74
N SER A 789 -18.32 -17.66 -7.67
CA SER A 789 -19.73 -17.38 -7.38
C SER A 789 -20.37 -16.48 -8.46
N LEU A 790 -19.61 -15.55 -9.03
CA LEU A 790 -20.08 -14.70 -10.11
C LEU A 790 -20.28 -15.47 -11.43
N PHE A 791 -19.37 -16.39 -11.75
CA PHE A 791 -19.42 -17.21 -12.97
C PHE A 791 -20.40 -18.38 -12.86
N ILE A 792 -20.54 -18.97 -11.68
CA ILE A 792 -21.35 -20.18 -11.43
C ILE A 792 -22.17 -20.00 -10.13
N PRO A 793 -23.24 -19.17 -10.11
CA PRO A 793 -23.94 -18.79 -8.88
C PRO A 793 -24.50 -19.93 -8.00
N TRP A 794 -24.69 -21.12 -8.58
CA TRP A 794 -25.32 -22.29 -7.93
C TRP A 794 -24.38 -23.46 -7.72
N HIS A 795 -23.06 -23.23 -7.71
CA HIS A 795 -22.14 -24.32 -7.43
C HIS A 795 -22.38 -24.88 -6.03
N THR A 796 -22.13 -26.18 -5.84
CA THR A 796 -22.45 -26.94 -4.61
C THR A 796 -21.78 -26.44 -3.33
N LYS A 797 -20.89 -25.46 -3.43
CA LYS A 797 -20.12 -24.88 -2.33
C LYS A 797 -20.38 -23.38 -2.14
N ALA A 798 -21.41 -22.80 -2.76
CA ALA A 798 -21.62 -21.34 -2.75
C ALA A 798 -21.74 -20.78 -1.33
N GLU A 799 -22.48 -21.47 -0.46
CA GLU A 799 -22.64 -21.06 0.95
C GLU A 799 -21.34 -21.18 1.75
N THR A 800 -20.54 -22.23 1.47
CA THR A 800 -19.20 -22.36 2.05
C THR A 800 -18.26 -21.25 1.57
N ASP A 801 -18.31 -20.89 0.29
CA ASP A 801 -17.48 -19.82 -0.27
C ASP A 801 -17.82 -18.47 0.40
N ASP A 802 -19.11 -18.18 0.61
CA ASP A 802 -19.53 -16.97 1.32
C ASP A 802 -19.00 -16.92 2.76
N GLN A 803 -18.99 -18.05 3.47
CA GLN A 803 -18.41 -18.15 4.82
C GLN A 803 -16.89 -17.92 4.83
N LEU A 804 -16.19 -18.34 3.77
CA LEU A 804 -14.75 -18.17 3.62
C LEU A 804 -14.36 -16.75 3.15
N ILE A 805 -15.21 -16.09 2.37
CA ILE A 805 -14.94 -14.74 1.84
C ILE A 805 -15.09 -13.66 2.92
N ASN A 806 -16.09 -13.74 3.80
CA ASN A 806 -16.36 -12.67 4.78
C ASN A 806 -15.17 -12.38 5.72
N PRO A 807 -14.46 -13.37 6.30
CA PRO A 807 -13.25 -13.13 7.08
C PRO A 807 -12.14 -12.46 6.27
N ALA A 808 -12.05 -12.72 4.96
CA ALA A 808 -11.05 -12.12 4.10
C ALA A 808 -11.31 -10.63 3.84
N LEU A 809 -12.58 -10.19 3.80
CA LEU A 809 -12.93 -8.77 3.74
C LEU A 809 -12.56 -8.05 5.04
N SER A 810 -12.91 -8.64 6.20
CA SER A 810 -12.54 -8.07 7.51
C SER A 810 -11.03 -7.96 7.65
N PHE A 811 -10.30 -9.00 7.21
CA PHE A 811 -8.85 -8.98 7.21
C PHE A 811 -8.28 -7.89 6.29
N LEU A 812 -8.86 -7.68 5.10
CA LEU A 812 -8.45 -6.61 4.21
C LEU A 812 -8.76 -5.23 4.80
N ASP A 813 -9.89 -5.06 5.48
CA ASP A 813 -10.24 -3.84 6.22
C ASP A 813 -9.23 -3.56 7.35
N ASP A 814 -8.87 -4.58 8.14
CA ASP A 814 -7.84 -4.48 9.18
C ASP A 814 -6.47 -4.11 8.60
N MET A 815 -6.10 -4.71 7.45
CA MET A 815 -4.87 -4.34 6.74
C MET A 815 -4.90 -2.89 6.24
N ILE A 816 -6.03 -2.40 5.73
CA ILE A 816 -6.19 -1.01 5.30
C ILE A 816 -6.06 -0.05 6.50
N LEU A 817 -6.56 -0.44 7.67
CA LEU A 817 -6.41 0.36 8.90
C LEU A 817 -4.96 0.42 9.37
N GLN A 818 -4.22 -0.70 9.27
CA GLN A 818 -2.83 -0.79 9.71
C GLN A 818 -1.83 -0.18 8.71
N ALA A 819 -2.10 -0.32 7.41
CA ALA A 819 -1.28 0.16 6.31
C ALA A 819 -2.19 0.71 5.20
N PRO A 820 -2.54 2.02 5.22
CA PRO A 820 -3.58 2.61 4.37
C PRO A 820 -3.14 2.82 2.91
N LEU A 821 -2.54 1.80 2.30
CA LEU A 821 -2.07 1.78 0.93
C LEU A 821 -3.25 1.97 -0.05
N PRO A 822 -3.19 2.93 -1.00
CA PRO A 822 -4.27 3.19 -1.95
C PRO A 822 -4.68 1.96 -2.78
N GLN A 823 -3.72 1.08 -3.08
CA GLN A 823 -3.95 -0.16 -3.82
C GLN A 823 -4.89 -1.11 -3.07
N LEU A 824 -4.73 -1.24 -1.75
CA LEU A 824 -5.60 -2.06 -0.91
C LEU A 824 -7.01 -1.49 -0.82
N LYS A 825 -7.14 -0.16 -0.68
CA LYS A 825 -8.45 0.54 -0.71
C LYS A 825 -9.16 0.36 -2.06
N ARG A 826 -8.45 0.52 -3.18
CA ARG A 826 -9.00 0.27 -4.53
C ARG A 826 -9.45 -1.18 -4.71
N LEU A 827 -8.65 -2.13 -4.25
CA LEU A 827 -8.99 -3.55 -4.29
C LEU A 827 -10.24 -3.83 -3.44
N ARG A 828 -10.33 -3.28 -2.24
CA ARG A 828 -11.49 -3.42 -1.34
C ARG A 828 -12.78 -2.88 -1.95
N HIS A 829 -12.73 -1.69 -2.55
CA HIS A 829 -13.88 -1.09 -3.24
C HIS A 829 -14.31 -1.92 -4.46
N SER A 830 -13.34 -2.36 -5.26
CA SER A 830 -13.61 -3.17 -6.45
C SER A 830 -14.20 -4.52 -6.05
N TRP A 831 -13.69 -5.13 -4.99
CA TRP A 831 -14.20 -6.41 -4.47
C TRP A 831 -15.62 -6.27 -3.90
N ASP A 832 -15.95 -5.15 -3.25
CA ASP A 832 -17.32 -4.84 -2.80
C ASP A 832 -18.31 -4.82 -3.97
N GLU A 833 -17.93 -4.22 -5.10
CA GLU A 833 -18.74 -4.22 -6.32
C GLU A 833 -18.94 -5.65 -6.84
N LEU A 834 -17.89 -6.46 -6.87
CA LEU A 834 -17.96 -7.87 -7.30
C LEU A 834 -18.92 -8.68 -6.42
N LEU A 835 -18.86 -8.49 -5.11
CA LEU A 835 -19.74 -9.17 -4.16
C LEU A 835 -21.20 -8.77 -4.34
N ARG A 836 -21.47 -7.46 -4.52
CA ARG A 836 -22.82 -6.97 -4.83
C ARG A 836 -23.35 -7.61 -6.12
N ASN A 837 -22.53 -7.62 -7.18
CA ASN A 837 -22.92 -8.20 -8.47
C ASN A 837 -23.16 -9.72 -8.36
N SER A 838 -22.32 -10.45 -7.61
CA SER A 838 -22.48 -11.88 -7.39
C SER A 838 -23.78 -12.19 -6.63
N ARG A 839 -24.10 -11.42 -5.58
CA ARG A 839 -25.33 -11.62 -4.80
C ARG A 839 -26.58 -11.29 -5.62
N GLU A 840 -26.55 -10.23 -6.40
CA GLU A 840 -27.64 -9.84 -7.30
C GLU A 840 -27.89 -10.93 -8.37
N MET A 841 -26.82 -11.49 -8.94
CA MET A 841 -26.88 -12.62 -9.89
C MET A 841 -27.52 -13.86 -9.28
N SER A 842 -27.12 -14.23 -8.05
CA SER A 842 -27.74 -15.34 -7.32
C SER A 842 -29.22 -15.07 -7.05
N PHE A 843 -29.57 -13.85 -6.62
CA PHE A 843 -30.96 -13.47 -6.34
C PHE A 843 -31.85 -13.51 -7.59
N ARG A 844 -31.43 -12.89 -8.70
CA ARG A 844 -32.22 -12.85 -9.94
C ARG A 844 -32.45 -14.22 -10.55
N ASN A 845 -31.45 -15.08 -10.53
CA ASN A 845 -31.61 -16.46 -11.00
C ASN A 845 -32.47 -17.30 -10.04
N ALA A 846 -32.48 -16.99 -8.73
CA ALA A 846 -33.38 -17.63 -7.76
C ALA A 846 -34.84 -17.32 -8.12
N VAL A 847 -35.10 -16.05 -8.41
CA VAL A 847 -36.41 -15.56 -8.84
C VAL A 847 -36.81 -16.18 -10.19
N GLN A 848 -35.89 -16.23 -11.17
CA GLN A 848 -36.16 -16.90 -12.46
C GLN A 848 -36.37 -18.41 -12.33
N ASN A 849 -35.68 -19.11 -11.42
CA ASN A 849 -35.87 -20.54 -11.18
C ASN A 849 -37.17 -20.83 -10.40
N LEU A 850 -37.59 -19.93 -9.51
CA LEU A 850 -38.92 -19.95 -8.90
C LEU A 850 -40.00 -19.73 -9.98
N ASP A 851 -39.80 -18.76 -10.88
CA ASP A 851 -40.67 -18.53 -12.04
C ASP A 851 -40.72 -19.74 -12.98
N TRP A 852 -39.60 -20.48 -13.14
CA TRP A 852 -39.53 -21.69 -13.96
C TRP A 852 -40.18 -22.91 -13.29
N LEU A 853 -39.97 -23.10 -11.98
CA LEU A 853 -40.61 -24.14 -11.18
C LEU A 853 -42.12 -23.93 -11.08
N GLU A 854 -42.57 -22.68 -10.92
CA GLU A 854 -43.99 -22.32 -11.03
C GLU A 854 -44.52 -22.59 -12.46
N ALA A 855 -43.70 -22.40 -13.51
CA ALA A 855 -44.07 -22.70 -14.89
C ALA A 855 -44.05 -24.21 -15.27
N THR A 856 -43.41 -25.07 -14.48
CA THR A 856 -43.41 -26.54 -14.69
C THR A 856 -44.33 -27.32 -13.75
N CYS A 857 -44.73 -26.73 -12.62
CA CYS A 857 -45.70 -27.33 -11.69
C CYS A 857 -47.14 -26.84 -11.90
N SER A 858 -47.35 -25.89 -12.83
CA SER A 858 -48.65 -25.58 -13.43
C SER A 858 -48.78 -26.25 -14.79
#